data_AF-A0A924LLH4-F1
#
_entry.id   AF-A0A924LLH4-F1
#
_cell.length_a   1.000
_cell.length_b   1.000
_cell.length_c   1.000
_cell.angle_alpha   90.00
_cell.angle_beta   90.00
_cell.angle_gamma   90.00
#
_symmetry.space_group_name_H-M   'P 1'
#
loop_
_entity.id
_entity.type
_entity.pdbx_description
1 polymer ?
#
loop_
_entity_poly.entity_id
_entity_poly.type
_entity_poly.pdbx_seq_one_letter_code
_entity_poly.pdbx_strand_id
1 'polypeptide(L)'
;LVQYGHALKESGDINAAVEAYRASLQFDPASADTHLQLGHALKLQGRRDAATGAYLTAIALDATCKPAQNELLVFGWSIDDITAGALLEAQWRGDVGVIAVNDRHQPQVTIRSPTRWADVACQATVVIETGPPSTALNLVASWRLVSMREGGGNCSGLVAVTPMQAQDPAGCMWAARAPLPLARGAYLVEISHAQTGDVLAITGIQIIDDRLARDATPEIVAPADWAVTGAHPVVEIRYRDIADIEVGFVAWQAFNAAENFAPPLCSVQAKYDPVTGLHRAVSPLALADGPHVITIRNNDHKIVAERGIHVDEYLELRHDYNAWTKNQFQLYTDELSELRKHISVMTIKPNFSIMLEHYAGLSAQPTIASIEAQMYPHWTMNEATSEYWPLSSEQSSGDYIVVVRAGDILHPAALYEFANRLNMHPNLDLIYADEDRLRPDGIYDQPFHKPGWSPDYLETFNYVGYPACFRRHSDINEMFGAGYYGFVLKFTERHQNIASIRKVLCHRSETSLASNPVEKAIECAALTARLARTGRDGVVRPLANYSVGNEVRINRRTMPLVSIVIPTAGKKIQHRGKTLDFLLNCLTGINLQSTYRNFEIIIVDNGDLEDAQKQEVERLGCRLITFDEPVFNVARKLNIGAAAATGEYLLLMNDDIEIISPDWIERLLEHFEKPHVGVVGAKLCYPDDSLQHAGVVHNFGNPDHVSRNAGRSAAGYFASINGVHNYSAVTGAVMMARREIYQAVGGYTEFLAESFNDVDFCQKVRKLGLTIVYTPHAELIHFESQSRIPRLVMAELDYYQSQWAHEVCVDPFYNEQCLEIAPPTFVPVVNKPVL
;
A
#
# COMPACT_ATOMS: atom_id res chain seq x y z
N LEU A 1 -17.91 -20.41 -5.11
CA LEU A 1 -17.53 -21.68 -4.44
C LEU A 1 -18.75 -22.48 -3.97
N VAL A 2 -19.75 -21.88 -3.32
CA VAL A 2 -21.00 -22.59 -2.93
C VAL A 2 -21.69 -23.30 -4.11
N GLN A 3 -21.88 -22.63 -5.26
CA GLN A 3 -22.50 -23.25 -6.45
C GLN A 3 -21.67 -24.41 -7.03
N TYR A 4 -20.34 -24.36 -6.89
CA TYR A 4 -19.46 -25.46 -7.26
C TYR A 4 -19.64 -26.64 -6.30
N GLY A 5 -19.76 -26.37 -4.99
CA GLY A 5 -20.14 -27.37 -3.99
C GLY A 5 -21.50 -28.02 -4.27
N HIS A 6 -22.49 -27.26 -4.77
CA HIS A 6 -23.80 -27.81 -5.17
C HIS A 6 -23.66 -28.77 -6.35
N ALA A 7 -22.98 -28.36 -7.42
CA ALA A 7 -22.75 -29.19 -8.60
C ALA A 7 -22.01 -30.50 -8.26
N LEU A 8 -21.02 -30.43 -7.36
CA LEU A 8 -20.30 -31.62 -6.86
C LEU A 8 -21.17 -32.52 -5.99
N LYS A 9 -22.04 -31.94 -5.16
CA LYS A 9 -22.98 -32.71 -4.34
C LYS A 9 -24.00 -33.44 -5.22
N GLU A 10 -24.50 -32.80 -6.27
CA GLU A 10 -25.45 -33.38 -7.23
C GLU A 10 -24.81 -34.44 -8.15
N SER A 11 -23.53 -34.28 -8.49
CA SER A 11 -22.78 -35.28 -9.27
C SER A 11 -22.40 -36.53 -8.45
N GLY A 12 -22.60 -36.50 -7.13
CA GLY A 12 -22.30 -37.59 -6.20
C GLY A 12 -20.90 -37.55 -5.59
N ASP A 13 -20.07 -36.55 -5.93
CA ASP A 13 -18.76 -36.34 -5.31
C ASP A 13 -18.88 -35.52 -4.02
N ILE A 14 -19.34 -36.19 -2.97
CA ILE A 14 -19.63 -35.55 -1.68
C ILE A 14 -18.34 -35.08 -0.98
N ASN A 15 -17.19 -35.72 -1.23
CA ASN A 15 -15.90 -35.32 -0.65
C ASN A 15 -15.45 -33.96 -1.20
N ALA A 16 -15.46 -33.83 -2.53
CA ALA A 16 -15.13 -32.57 -3.17
C ALA A 16 -16.14 -31.47 -2.81
N ALA A 17 -17.43 -31.80 -2.64
CA ALA A 17 -18.44 -30.85 -2.19
C ALA A 17 -18.13 -30.27 -0.80
N VAL A 18 -17.73 -31.12 0.17
CA VAL A 18 -17.35 -30.67 1.52
C VAL A 18 -16.13 -29.74 1.49
N GLU A 19 -15.12 -30.06 0.68
CA GLU A 19 -13.94 -29.19 0.51
C GLU A 19 -14.32 -27.86 -0.12
N ALA A 20 -15.18 -27.86 -1.13
CA ALA A 20 -15.67 -26.65 -1.77
C ALA A 20 -16.46 -25.74 -0.83
N TYR A 21 -17.33 -26.30 0.03
CA TYR A 21 -18.03 -25.50 1.04
C TYR A 21 -17.09 -24.95 2.11
N ARG A 22 -16.11 -25.74 2.57
CA ARG A 22 -15.10 -25.28 3.54
C ARG A 22 -14.21 -24.18 2.98
N ALA A 23 -13.76 -24.31 1.73
CA ALA A 23 -13.05 -23.27 1.04
C ALA A 23 -13.91 -22.01 0.91
N SER A 24 -15.21 -22.15 0.61
CA SER A 24 -16.14 -21.02 0.59
C SER A 24 -16.23 -20.31 1.93
N LEU A 25 -16.24 -21.06 3.05
CA LEU A 25 -16.30 -20.51 4.40
C LEU A 25 -14.99 -19.86 4.88
N GLN A 26 -13.86 -20.07 4.19
CA GLN A 26 -12.63 -19.30 4.45
C GLN A 26 -12.75 -17.84 3.98
N PHE A 27 -13.59 -17.60 2.96
CA PHE A 27 -13.85 -16.26 2.44
C PHE A 27 -15.03 -15.57 3.13
N ASP A 28 -16.08 -16.32 3.46
CA ASP A 28 -17.23 -15.83 4.23
C ASP A 28 -17.61 -16.81 5.36
N PRO A 29 -16.98 -16.67 6.56
CA PRO A 29 -17.26 -17.53 7.71
C PRO A 29 -18.64 -17.32 8.35
N ALA A 30 -19.34 -16.23 7.99
CA ALA A 30 -20.62 -15.80 8.56
C ALA A 30 -21.84 -16.26 7.72
N SER A 31 -21.61 -16.93 6.59
CA SER A 31 -22.68 -17.46 5.74
C SER A 31 -23.42 -18.65 6.37
N ALA A 32 -24.57 -18.39 7.00
CA ALA A 32 -25.43 -19.43 7.58
C ALA A 32 -25.87 -20.50 6.55
N ASP A 33 -26.20 -20.09 5.31
CA ASP A 33 -26.58 -21.01 4.23
C ASP A 33 -25.42 -21.95 3.83
N THR A 34 -24.19 -21.44 3.77
CA THR A 34 -23.03 -22.28 3.45
C THR A 34 -22.75 -23.32 4.55
N HIS A 35 -22.93 -22.96 5.83
CA HIS A 35 -22.87 -23.90 6.95
C HIS A 35 -23.98 -24.95 6.89
N LEU A 36 -25.20 -24.57 6.49
CA LEU A 36 -26.30 -25.51 6.25
C LEU A 36 -25.95 -26.52 5.13
N GLN A 37 -25.42 -26.05 4.00
CA GLN A 37 -25.05 -26.94 2.88
C GLN A 37 -23.87 -27.86 3.22
N LEU A 38 -22.89 -27.35 3.98
CA LEU A 38 -21.82 -28.16 4.55
C LEU A 38 -22.38 -29.25 5.46
N GLY A 39 -23.35 -28.93 6.31
CA GLY A 39 -24.05 -29.89 7.17
C GLY A 39 -24.72 -31.00 6.36
N HIS A 40 -25.43 -30.67 5.28
CA HIS A 40 -26.04 -31.66 4.39
C HIS A 40 -25.01 -32.58 3.74
N ALA A 41 -23.90 -32.03 3.26
CA ALA A 41 -22.84 -32.84 2.64
C ALA A 41 -22.16 -33.77 3.66
N LEU A 42 -21.89 -33.29 4.88
CA LEU A 42 -21.33 -34.11 5.97
C LEU A 42 -22.30 -35.20 6.44
N LYS A 43 -23.61 -34.91 6.44
CA LYS A 43 -24.65 -35.91 6.72
C LYS A 43 -24.64 -37.03 5.68
N LEU A 44 -24.51 -36.70 4.38
CA LEU A 44 -24.40 -37.68 3.30
C LEU A 44 -23.12 -38.54 3.41
N GLN A 45 -22.04 -38.02 4.01
CA GLN A 45 -20.84 -38.80 4.33
C GLN A 45 -20.99 -39.69 5.59
N GLY A 46 -22.14 -39.68 6.26
CA GLY A 46 -22.33 -40.37 7.54
C GLY A 46 -21.64 -39.72 8.73
N ARG A 47 -21.09 -38.51 8.57
CA ARG A 47 -20.37 -37.77 9.63
C ARG A 47 -21.34 -36.96 10.48
N ARG A 48 -22.20 -37.69 11.22
CA ARG A 48 -23.32 -37.11 11.99
C ARG A 48 -22.88 -35.99 12.93
N ASP A 49 -21.81 -36.17 13.69
CA ASP A 49 -21.35 -35.16 14.68
C ASP A 49 -20.84 -33.88 14.01
N ALA A 50 -20.13 -34.02 12.88
CA ALA A 50 -19.65 -32.87 12.12
C ALA A 50 -20.81 -32.11 11.43
N ALA A 51 -21.85 -32.83 10.99
CA ALA A 51 -23.07 -32.23 10.46
C ALA A 51 -23.83 -31.47 11.55
N THR A 52 -23.95 -32.03 12.76
CA THR A 52 -24.55 -31.37 13.94
C THR A 52 -23.88 -30.03 14.23
N GLY A 53 -22.55 -29.99 14.26
CA GLY A 53 -21.80 -28.73 14.49
C GLY A 53 -22.04 -27.67 13.41
N ALA A 54 -22.10 -28.09 12.14
CA ALA A 54 -22.40 -27.17 11.04
C ALA A 54 -23.84 -26.61 11.11
N TYR A 55 -24.82 -27.44 11.49
CA TYR A 55 -26.21 -26.98 11.68
C TYR A 55 -26.37 -26.03 12.87
N LEU A 56 -25.74 -26.33 14.01
CA LEU A 56 -25.75 -25.43 15.18
C LEU A 56 -25.08 -24.10 14.86
N THR A 57 -23.98 -24.12 14.09
CA THR A 57 -23.31 -22.91 13.60
C THR A 57 -24.21 -22.09 12.66
N ALA A 58 -24.95 -22.74 11.76
CA ALA A 58 -25.91 -22.06 10.90
C ALA A 58 -27.01 -21.37 11.71
N ILE A 59 -27.51 -22.00 12.78
CA ILE A 59 -28.54 -21.43 13.67
C ILE A 59 -27.96 -20.31 14.54
N ALA A 60 -26.71 -20.43 14.99
CA ALA A 60 -26.03 -19.38 15.75
C ALA A 60 -25.82 -18.10 14.91
N LEU A 61 -25.59 -18.25 13.60
CA LEU A 61 -25.44 -17.15 12.66
C LEU A 61 -26.78 -16.57 12.20
N ASP A 62 -27.78 -17.42 11.99
CA ASP A 62 -29.16 -17.03 11.67
C ASP A 62 -30.14 -17.92 12.43
N ALA A 63 -30.67 -17.39 13.55
CA ALA A 63 -31.62 -18.09 14.41
C ALA A 63 -32.93 -18.48 13.70
N THR A 64 -33.20 -17.92 12.50
CA THR A 64 -34.39 -18.22 11.70
C THR A 64 -34.19 -19.39 10.72
N CYS A 65 -33.00 -20.02 10.69
CA CYS A 65 -32.65 -21.14 9.81
C CYS A 65 -33.37 -22.46 10.20
N LYS A 66 -34.67 -22.54 9.87
CA LYS A 66 -35.54 -23.71 10.10
C LYS A 66 -35.01 -25.01 9.47
N PRO A 67 -34.38 -25.03 8.27
CA PRO A 67 -33.84 -26.27 7.72
C PRO A 67 -32.80 -26.93 8.62
N ALA A 68 -31.88 -26.15 9.22
CA ALA A 68 -30.89 -26.67 10.16
C ALA A 68 -31.53 -27.19 11.46
N GLN A 69 -32.55 -26.49 11.97
CA GLN A 69 -33.31 -26.93 13.15
C GLN A 69 -34.01 -28.27 12.90
N ASN A 70 -34.67 -28.41 11.75
CA ASN A 70 -35.36 -29.65 11.37
C ASN A 70 -34.40 -30.84 11.30
N GLU A 71 -33.20 -30.63 10.76
CA GLU A 71 -32.15 -31.65 10.67
C GLU A 71 -31.66 -32.11 12.06
N LEU A 72 -31.52 -31.18 13.01
CA LEU A 72 -31.14 -31.51 14.40
C LEU A 72 -32.25 -32.24 15.17
N LEU A 73 -33.53 -31.87 14.93
CA LEU A 73 -34.67 -32.62 15.48
C LEU A 73 -34.70 -34.06 14.96
N VAL A 74 -34.42 -34.27 13.67
CA VAL A 74 -34.26 -35.61 13.09
C VAL A 74 -33.08 -36.36 13.72
N PHE A 75 -32.04 -35.62 14.15
CA PHE A 75 -30.93 -36.21 14.91
C PHE A 75 -31.26 -36.50 16.38
N GLY A 76 -32.46 -36.19 16.85
CA GLY A 76 -32.95 -36.51 18.20
C GLY A 76 -32.72 -35.42 19.24
N TRP A 77 -32.36 -34.20 18.83
CA TRP A 77 -32.21 -33.07 19.74
C TRP A 77 -33.58 -32.49 20.11
N SER A 78 -33.76 -32.04 21.35
CA SER A 78 -34.94 -31.24 21.72
C SER A 78 -34.78 -29.78 21.30
N ILE A 79 -35.87 -29.02 21.25
CA ILE A 79 -35.82 -27.58 20.93
C ILE A 79 -34.93 -26.84 21.95
N ASP A 80 -35.03 -27.20 23.24
CA ASP A 80 -34.22 -26.60 24.29
C ASP A 80 -32.73 -26.92 24.11
N ASP A 81 -32.39 -28.15 23.70
CA ASP A 81 -31.00 -28.54 23.41
C ASP A 81 -30.45 -27.83 22.17
N ILE A 82 -31.29 -27.59 21.14
CA ILE A 82 -30.90 -26.85 19.93
C ILE A 82 -30.64 -25.39 20.29
N THR A 83 -31.53 -24.76 21.07
CA THR A 83 -31.36 -23.39 21.53
C THR A 83 -30.11 -23.27 22.42
N ALA A 84 -29.92 -24.18 23.38
CA ALA A 84 -28.75 -24.20 24.24
C ALA A 84 -27.46 -24.45 23.46
N GLY A 85 -27.47 -25.39 22.49
CA GLY A 85 -26.32 -25.70 21.64
C GLY A 85 -25.95 -24.56 20.68
N ALA A 86 -26.94 -23.87 20.10
CA ALA A 86 -26.72 -22.71 19.25
C ALA A 86 -26.25 -21.49 20.06
N LEU A 87 -26.78 -21.30 21.28
CA LEU A 87 -26.24 -20.33 22.24
C LEU A 87 -24.82 -20.68 22.66
N LEU A 88 -24.51 -21.96 22.88
CA LEU A 88 -23.15 -22.40 23.17
C LEU A 88 -22.21 -22.11 22.02
N GLU A 89 -22.62 -22.35 20.77
CA GLU A 89 -21.82 -22.00 19.60
C GLU A 89 -21.72 -20.50 19.35
N ALA A 90 -22.79 -19.75 19.64
CA ALA A 90 -22.75 -18.29 19.65
C ALA A 90 -21.84 -17.75 20.76
N GLN A 91 -21.79 -18.39 21.93
CA GLN A 91 -20.88 -18.08 23.04
C GLN A 91 -19.43 -18.47 22.71
N TRP A 92 -19.23 -19.57 21.99
CA TRP A 92 -17.95 -19.96 21.39
C TRP A 92 -17.47 -18.92 20.36
N ARG A 93 -18.41 -18.20 19.74
CA ARG A 93 -18.18 -17.05 18.86
C ARG A 93 -18.19 -15.68 19.58
N GLY A 94 -18.74 -15.58 20.80
CA GLY A 94 -18.59 -14.51 21.81
C GLY A 94 -19.86 -13.74 22.26
N ASP A 95 -20.44 -14.05 23.45
CA ASP A 95 -20.79 -13.12 24.59
C ASP A 95 -21.81 -13.67 25.66
N VAL A 96 -21.56 -13.31 26.95
CA VAL A 96 -22.41 -13.24 28.19
C VAL A 96 -22.34 -14.32 29.34
N GLY A 97 -21.95 -13.88 30.57
CA GLY A 97 -22.46 -14.34 31.92
C GLY A 97 -21.46 -14.59 33.11
N VAL A 98 -21.61 -13.92 34.29
CA VAL A 98 -20.66 -13.83 35.47
C VAL A 98 -21.06 -14.62 36.75
N ILE A 99 -20.10 -15.13 37.59
CA ILE A 99 -20.26 -15.58 39.02
C ILE A 99 -19.01 -15.21 39.90
N ALA A 100 -19.21 -14.79 41.17
CA ALA A 100 -18.25 -14.10 42.07
C ALA A 100 -17.56 -14.94 43.20
N VAL A 101 -16.42 -14.46 43.78
CA VAL A 101 -15.71 -14.99 44.98
C VAL A 101 -15.20 -13.85 45.91
N ASN A 102 -15.03 -14.13 47.21
CA ASN A 102 -15.04 -13.21 48.38
C ASN A 102 -13.65 -12.93 49.06
N ASP A 103 -13.62 -11.88 49.88
CA ASP A 103 -12.57 -11.09 50.61
C ASP A 103 -11.25 -11.71 51.18
N ARG A 104 -10.69 -12.85 50.71
CA ARG A 104 -9.43 -13.38 51.30
C ARG A 104 -8.30 -13.82 50.36
N HIS A 105 -8.19 -13.25 49.16
CA HIS A 105 -6.99 -13.31 48.29
C HIS A 105 -6.36 -14.71 48.08
N GLN A 106 -7.14 -15.78 48.26
CA GLN A 106 -6.80 -17.11 47.77
C GLN A 106 -7.94 -17.55 46.85
N PRO A 107 -7.66 -17.80 45.55
CA PRO A 107 -8.69 -18.30 44.64
C PRO A 107 -9.07 -19.71 45.07
N GLN A 108 -10.27 -19.87 45.64
CA GLN A 108 -10.86 -21.19 45.87
C GLN A 108 -11.85 -21.49 44.77
N VAL A 109 -11.63 -22.61 44.09
CA VAL A 109 -12.51 -23.13 43.04
C VAL A 109 -13.18 -24.39 43.58
N THR A 110 -14.49 -24.36 43.78
CA THR A 110 -15.26 -25.54 44.22
C THR A 110 -16.06 -26.08 43.04
N ILE A 111 -15.69 -27.26 42.54
CA ILE A 111 -16.46 -27.96 41.48
C ILE A 111 -17.20 -29.14 42.13
N ARG A 112 -18.52 -29.23 41.92
CA ARG A 112 -19.33 -30.41 42.30
C ARG A 112 -19.77 -31.16 41.04
N SER A 113 -19.55 -32.47 41.00
CA SER A 113 -20.04 -33.35 39.93
C SER A 113 -20.77 -34.55 40.53
N PRO A 114 -21.91 -35.03 39.96
CA PRO A 114 -22.67 -36.14 40.52
C PRO A 114 -22.17 -37.54 40.10
N THR A 115 -21.16 -37.67 39.22
CA THR A 115 -20.72 -38.98 38.68
C THR A 115 -19.20 -39.11 38.52
N ARG A 116 -18.70 -40.35 38.59
CA ARG A 116 -17.27 -40.72 38.60
C ARG A 116 -16.49 -40.12 37.40
N TRP A 117 -15.34 -39.53 37.72
CA TRP A 117 -14.57 -38.59 36.89
C TRP A 117 -13.66 -39.23 35.81
N ALA A 118 -14.12 -40.27 35.13
CA ALA A 118 -13.32 -40.84 34.03
C ALA A 118 -13.51 -40.08 32.69
N ASP A 119 -14.65 -39.42 32.46
CA ASP A 119 -14.97 -38.79 31.17
C ASP A 119 -15.64 -37.40 31.28
N VAL A 120 -15.47 -36.68 32.40
CA VAL A 120 -16.06 -35.35 32.56
C VAL A 120 -15.02 -34.28 32.23
N ALA A 121 -15.25 -33.55 31.13
CA ALA A 121 -14.56 -32.30 30.87
C ALA A 121 -15.11 -31.23 31.83
N CYS A 122 -14.39 -30.93 32.91
CA CYS A 122 -14.75 -29.82 33.79
C CYS A 122 -14.09 -28.54 33.31
N GLN A 123 -14.89 -27.50 33.07
CA GLN A 123 -14.43 -26.13 33.00
C GLN A 123 -14.67 -25.48 34.37
N ALA A 124 -13.62 -24.86 34.90
CA ALA A 124 -13.73 -23.96 36.04
C ALA A 124 -13.21 -22.59 35.65
N THR A 125 -13.92 -21.57 36.10
CA THR A 125 -13.53 -20.17 35.94
C THR A 125 -12.74 -19.75 37.17
N VAL A 126 -11.52 -19.28 36.96
CA VAL A 126 -10.71 -18.67 38.03
C VAL A 126 -10.56 -17.20 37.73
N VAL A 127 -11.06 -16.35 38.63
CA VAL A 127 -10.85 -14.91 38.59
C VAL A 127 -9.61 -14.61 39.42
N ILE A 128 -8.63 -13.94 38.82
CA ILE A 128 -7.41 -13.50 39.51
C ILE A 128 -7.48 -11.97 39.64
N GLU A 129 -7.65 -11.47 40.86
CA GLU A 129 -7.58 -10.04 41.14
C GLU A 129 -6.11 -9.58 41.15
N THR A 130 -5.74 -8.68 40.24
CA THR A 130 -4.42 -8.04 40.24
C THR A 130 -4.51 -6.64 40.84
N GLY A 131 -4.56 -6.55 42.18
CA GLY A 131 -4.40 -5.29 42.93
C GLY A 131 -5.60 -4.84 43.77
N PRO A 132 -5.49 -3.73 44.50
CA PRO A 132 -6.52 -3.24 45.43
C PRO A 132 -7.82 -2.81 44.71
N PRO A 133 -8.96 -2.68 45.43
CA PRO A 133 -10.32 -2.71 44.85
C PRO A 133 -10.64 -1.66 43.78
N SER A 134 -9.85 -0.59 43.69
CA SER A 134 -10.03 0.48 42.69
C SER A 134 -9.34 0.22 41.34
N THR A 135 -8.57 -0.88 41.20
CA THR A 135 -7.80 -1.22 39.99
C THR A 135 -7.89 -2.71 39.61
N ALA A 136 -8.87 -3.44 40.15
CA ALA A 136 -8.99 -4.88 39.90
C ALA A 136 -9.40 -5.16 38.45
N LEU A 137 -8.52 -5.83 37.71
CA LEU A 137 -8.79 -6.42 36.39
C LEU A 137 -9.25 -7.86 36.59
N ASN A 138 -10.48 -8.19 36.18
CA ASN A 138 -10.99 -9.55 36.23
C ASN A 138 -10.55 -10.32 34.99
N LEU A 139 -9.59 -11.23 35.15
CA LEU A 139 -9.22 -12.18 34.11
C LEU A 139 -10.04 -13.45 34.27
N VAL A 140 -10.83 -13.78 33.24
CA VAL A 140 -11.61 -15.01 33.15
C VAL A 140 -10.90 -15.96 32.18
N ALA A 141 -10.36 -17.06 32.71
CA ALA A 141 -9.74 -18.11 31.89
C ALA A 141 -10.49 -19.44 32.05
N SER A 142 -10.73 -20.11 30.92
CA SER A 142 -11.36 -21.43 30.85
C SER A 142 -10.31 -22.50 30.60
N TRP A 143 -10.36 -23.58 31.38
CA TRP A 143 -9.36 -24.64 31.40
C TRP A 143 -9.98 -25.97 30.97
N ARG A 144 -9.21 -26.83 30.28
CA ARG A 144 -9.60 -28.22 29.99
C ARG A 144 -8.47 -29.18 30.40
N LEU A 145 -8.74 -30.05 31.38
CA LEU A 145 -7.80 -31.08 31.81
C LEU A 145 -7.68 -32.16 30.72
N VAL A 146 -6.46 -32.42 30.24
CA VAL A 146 -6.19 -33.29 29.08
C VAL A 146 -5.70 -34.68 29.51
N SER A 147 -4.98 -34.81 30.64
CA SER A 147 -4.60 -36.12 31.22
C SER A 147 -4.15 -35.99 32.67
N MET A 148 -4.18 -37.08 33.45
CA MET A 148 -3.60 -37.20 34.80
C MET A 148 -2.65 -38.40 34.92
N ARG A 149 -1.57 -38.26 35.69
CA ARG A 149 -0.75 -39.39 36.16
C ARG A 149 -0.57 -39.30 37.68
N GLU A 150 -0.80 -40.41 38.38
CA GLU A 150 -0.57 -40.52 39.83
C GLU A 150 0.91 -40.77 40.14
N GLY A 151 1.49 -39.96 41.02
CA GLY A 151 2.84 -40.14 41.53
C GLY A 151 2.91 -39.82 43.02
N GLY A 152 2.84 -40.84 43.87
CA GLY A 152 3.28 -40.81 45.28
C GLY A 152 3.01 -39.51 46.06
N GLY A 153 1.73 -39.13 46.22
CA GLY A 153 1.31 -38.00 47.06
C GLY A 153 0.94 -36.72 46.31
N ASN A 154 1.40 -36.53 45.07
CA ASN A 154 1.01 -35.44 44.18
C ASN A 154 0.45 -35.97 42.85
N CYS A 155 -0.51 -35.25 42.27
CA CYS A 155 -1.03 -35.53 40.92
C CYS A 155 -0.56 -34.43 39.96
N SER A 156 0.01 -34.83 38.83
CA SER A 156 0.40 -33.90 37.76
C SER A 156 -0.50 -34.10 36.54
N GLY A 157 -0.96 -32.99 35.96
CA GLY A 157 -1.89 -32.99 34.84
C GLY A 157 -1.53 -31.95 33.77
N LEU A 158 -1.89 -32.25 32.53
CA LEU A 158 -1.66 -31.35 31.39
C LEU A 158 -2.95 -30.58 31.10
N VAL A 159 -2.88 -29.25 31.01
CA VAL A 159 -4.07 -28.40 30.82
C VAL A 159 -3.89 -27.50 29.61
N ALA A 160 -4.89 -27.43 28.75
CA ALA A 160 -4.93 -26.48 27.64
C ALA A 160 -5.63 -25.20 28.10
N VAL A 161 -4.95 -24.06 27.98
CA VAL A 161 -5.48 -22.74 28.36
C VAL A 161 -5.84 -21.98 27.10
N THR A 162 -7.06 -21.44 27.06
CA THR A 162 -7.48 -20.52 25.99
C THR A 162 -7.79 -19.19 26.64
N PRO A 163 -7.10 -18.09 26.31
CA PRO A 163 -7.42 -16.79 26.86
C PRO A 163 -8.81 -16.35 26.38
N MET A 164 -9.64 -15.88 27.30
CA MET A 164 -10.78 -15.03 26.95
C MET A 164 -10.52 -13.61 27.45
N GLN A 165 -11.07 -12.64 26.73
CA GLN A 165 -10.86 -11.20 26.91
C GLN A 165 -11.09 -10.74 28.36
N ALA A 166 -10.29 -9.76 28.81
CA ALA A 166 -10.54 -9.01 30.03
C ALA A 166 -11.78 -8.10 29.84
N GLN A 167 -12.72 -8.13 30.78
CA GLN A 167 -13.87 -7.23 30.78
C GLN A 167 -13.83 -6.31 32.02
N ASP A 168 -14.00 -5.00 31.78
CA ASP A 168 -14.24 -3.98 32.81
C ASP A 168 -15.76 -3.88 33.10
N PRO A 169 -16.21 -3.94 34.37
CA PRO A 169 -17.63 -3.82 34.70
C PRO A 169 -18.27 -2.43 34.45
N ALA A 170 -17.50 -1.38 34.14
CA ALA A 170 -18.00 0.01 34.19
C ALA A 170 -18.32 0.70 32.85
N GLY A 171 -18.07 0.08 31.68
CA GLY A 171 -18.50 0.65 30.39
C GLY A 171 -17.85 2.00 30.01
N CYS A 172 -16.67 2.34 30.55
CA CYS A 172 -15.90 3.52 30.17
C CYS A 172 -14.69 3.12 29.30
N MET A 173 -14.70 3.47 28.01
CA MET A 173 -13.51 3.31 27.16
C MET A 173 -12.49 4.42 27.45
N TRP A 174 -11.58 4.18 28.38
CA TRP A 174 -10.26 4.83 28.41
C TRP A 174 -9.18 3.76 28.40
N ALA A 175 -8.12 4.03 27.66
CA ALA A 175 -7.01 3.13 27.37
C ALA A 175 -6.46 2.40 28.61
N ALA A 176 -6.49 1.06 28.58
CA ALA A 176 -5.74 0.21 29.49
C ALA A 176 -4.54 -0.39 28.75
N ARG A 177 -3.34 0.04 29.16
CA ARG A 177 -2.06 -0.55 28.79
C ARG A 177 -2.01 -2.03 29.22
N ALA A 178 -1.56 -2.88 28.29
CA ALA A 178 -1.05 -4.25 28.43
C ALA A 178 -1.92 -5.30 29.16
N PRO A 179 -2.57 -6.22 28.42
CA PRO A 179 -2.74 -7.59 28.89
C PRO A 179 -1.51 -8.41 28.50
N LEU A 180 -0.78 -8.94 29.50
CA LEU A 180 0.20 -10.03 29.30
C LEU A 180 -0.49 -11.17 28.52
N PRO A 181 -0.02 -11.56 27.32
CA PRO A 181 -0.63 -12.66 26.60
C PRO A 181 -0.10 -13.99 27.16
N LEU A 182 -0.92 -14.71 27.92
CA LEU A 182 -0.83 -16.16 27.90
C LEU A 182 -1.13 -16.59 26.45
N ALA A 183 -0.10 -16.88 25.67
CA ALA A 183 -0.25 -17.35 24.30
C ALA A 183 -1.01 -18.70 24.30
N ARG A 184 -1.73 -19.03 23.22
CA ARG A 184 -2.32 -20.37 23.05
C ARG A 184 -1.23 -21.44 23.21
N GLY A 185 -1.36 -22.31 24.23
CA GLY A 185 -0.36 -23.32 24.56
C GLY A 185 -0.87 -24.40 25.52
N ALA A 186 -0.17 -25.53 25.55
CA ALA A 186 -0.38 -26.60 26.53
C ALA A 186 0.57 -26.39 27.70
N TYR A 187 0.04 -26.24 28.91
CA TYR A 187 0.80 -25.95 30.12
C TYR A 187 0.87 -27.18 31.01
N LEU A 188 2.02 -27.43 31.64
CA LEU A 188 2.14 -28.43 32.69
C LEU A 188 1.63 -27.80 33.98
N VAL A 189 0.73 -28.48 34.69
CA VAL A 189 0.14 -27.92 35.91
C VAL A 189 0.30 -28.93 37.04
N GLU A 190 0.87 -28.46 38.15
CA GLU A 190 0.95 -29.25 39.38
C GLU A 190 -0.28 -28.95 40.25
N ILE A 191 -1.01 -30.00 40.65
CA ILE A 191 -2.27 -29.89 41.38
C ILE A 191 -2.06 -30.50 42.77
N SER A 192 -2.11 -29.65 43.79
CA SER A 192 -2.07 -30.09 45.19
C SER A 192 -3.49 -30.37 45.68
N HIS A 193 -3.71 -31.49 46.36
CA HIS A 193 -5.01 -31.84 46.94
C HIS A 193 -4.89 -32.19 48.43
N ALA A 194 -5.99 -31.99 49.16
CA ALA A 194 -6.15 -32.54 50.51
C ALA A 194 -7.34 -33.52 50.50
N GLN A 195 -7.09 -34.80 50.82
CA GLN A 195 -8.17 -35.78 50.95
C GLN A 195 -8.96 -35.53 52.24
N THR A 196 -10.22 -35.14 52.09
CA THR A 196 -11.21 -35.14 53.18
C THR A 196 -12.54 -35.70 52.67
N GLY A 197 -12.74 -37.01 52.83
CA GLY A 197 -13.98 -37.71 52.44
C GLY A 197 -14.18 -37.89 50.92
N ASP A 198 -15.42 -38.15 50.49
CA ASP A 198 -15.83 -38.43 49.10
C ASP A 198 -15.66 -37.24 48.12
N VAL A 199 -14.99 -36.17 48.56
CA VAL A 199 -14.76 -34.95 47.79
C VAL A 199 -13.26 -34.64 47.79
N LEU A 200 -12.69 -34.58 46.59
CA LEU A 200 -11.33 -34.13 46.36
C LEU A 200 -11.33 -32.59 46.31
N ALA A 201 -10.72 -31.94 47.30
CA ALA A 201 -10.54 -30.49 47.31
C ALA A 201 -9.19 -30.14 46.67
N ILE A 202 -9.22 -29.38 45.58
CA ILE A 202 -8.02 -28.81 44.96
C ILE A 202 -7.59 -27.62 45.81
N THR A 203 -6.41 -27.70 46.41
CA THR A 203 -5.90 -26.68 47.35
C THR A 203 -4.88 -25.74 46.72
N GLY A 204 -4.40 -26.01 45.51
CA GLY A 204 -3.50 -25.13 44.78
C GLY A 204 -3.23 -25.62 43.36
N ILE A 205 -3.01 -24.67 42.45
CA ILE A 205 -2.69 -24.88 41.04
C ILE A 205 -1.45 -24.06 40.71
N GLN A 206 -0.37 -24.71 40.24
CA GLN A 206 0.85 -24.04 39.81
C GLN A 206 1.13 -24.32 38.33
N ILE A 207 1.24 -23.26 37.52
CA ILE A 207 1.53 -23.35 36.09
C ILE A 207 3.05 -23.47 35.90
N ILE A 208 3.49 -24.53 35.22
CA ILE A 208 4.89 -24.77 34.83
C ILE A 208 4.91 -24.82 33.30
N ASP A 209 5.47 -23.79 32.68
CA ASP A 209 5.60 -23.73 31.23
C ASP A 209 7.02 -24.06 30.80
N ASP A 210 7.21 -25.22 30.18
CA ASP A 210 8.53 -25.67 29.71
C ASP A 210 8.89 -25.15 28.30
N ARG A 211 7.99 -24.41 27.63
CA ARG A 211 8.24 -23.73 26.34
C ARG A 211 8.33 -22.20 26.45
N LEU A 212 7.76 -21.62 27.51
CA LEU A 212 7.82 -20.17 27.81
C LEU A 212 8.87 -19.79 28.85
N ALA A 213 9.69 -20.74 29.32
CA ALA A 213 10.75 -20.50 30.30
C ALA A 213 12.10 -20.04 29.71
N ARG A 214 12.20 -19.64 28.42
CA ARG A 214 13.53 -19.35 27.84
C ARG A 214 13.90 -17.93 27.41
N ASP A 215 13.00 -17.04 27.01
CA ASP A 215 13.46 -15.73 26.53
C ASP A 215 12.94 -14.57 27.38
N ALA A 216 13.62 -14.34 28.51
CA ALA A 216 13.55 -13.10 29.28
C ALA A 216 14.34 -11.95 28.60
N THR A 217 14.85 -12.19 27.40
CA THR A 217 15.83 -11.36 26.71
C THR A 217 15.36 -11.13 25.27
N PRO A 218 15.28 -9.89 24.77
CA PRO A 218 14.92 -9.64 23.37
C PRO A 218 15.92 -10.29 22.42
N GLU A 219 15.40 -11.02 21.43
CA GLU A 219 16.22 -11.65 20.40
C GLU A 219 16.20 -10.78 19.13
N ILE A 220 17.37 -10.32 18.67
CA ILE A 220 17.51 -9.69 17.37
C ILE A 220 17.46 -10.80 16.31
N VAL A 221 16.34 -10.91 15.60
CA VAL A 221 16.13 -11.89 14.53
C VAL A 221 16.66 -11.29 13.24
N ALA A 222 17.78 -11.82 12.79
CA ALA A 222 18.32 -11.48 11.48
C ALA A 222 17.45 -12.11 10.39
N PRO A 223 17.08 -11.40 9.29
CA PRO A 223 16.79 -12.10 8.05
C PRO A 223 18.02 -12.94 7.66
N ALA A 224 17.80 -14.14 7.11
CA ALA A 224 18.86 -15.10 6.81
C ALA A 224 19.98 -14.53 5.91
N ASP A 225 19.66 -13.48 5.17
CA ASP A 225 20.58 -12.74 4.32
C ASP A 225 20.53 -11.26 4.76
N TRP A 226 21.56 -10.79 5.45
CA TRP A 226 21.73 -9.36 5.77
C TRP A 226 22.12 -8.58 4.51
N ALA A 227 21.19 -8.49 3.56
CA ALA A 227 21.18 -7.46 2.53
C ALA A 227 20.52 -6.22 3.12
N VAL A 228 21.34 -5.50 3.87
CA VAL A 228 21.24 -4.10 4.29
C VAL A 228 20.44 -3.28 3.25
N THR A 229 19.36 -2.60 3.65
CA THR A 229 18.64 -1.63 2.80
C THR A 229 19.43 -0.33 2.72
N GLY A 230 20.52 -0.31 1.95
CA GLY A 230 21.47 0.83 2.00
C GLY A 230 22.08 1.01 3.39
N ALA A 231 22.90 2.03 3.63
CA ALA A 231 23.51 2.23 4.95
C ALA A 231 22.55 2.42 6.16
N HIS A 232 21.24 2.32 5.95
CA HIS A 232 20.20 2.30 6.98
C HIS A 232 19.77 0.86 7.31
N PRO A 233 20.45 0.16 8.22
CA PRO A 233 20.08 -1.21 8.57
C PRO A 233 18.67 -1.30 9.15
N VAL A 234 17.95 -2.32 8.69
CA VAL A 234 16.66 -2.76 9.23
C VAL A 234 16.91 -3.88 10.22
N VAL A 235 16.26 -3.82 11.37
CA VAL A 235 16.37 -4.78 12.47
C VAL A 235 15.00 -5.36 12.74
N GLU A 236 14.90 -6.68 12.73
CA GLU A 236 13.73 -7.40 13.24
C GLU A 236 14.04 -7.98 14.62
N ILE A 237 13.06 -7.90 15.51
CA ILE A 237 13.21 -8.21 16.92
C ILE A 237 12.05 -9.11 17.32
N ARG A 238 12.41 -10.26 17.89
CA ARG A 238 11.47 -11.15 18.56
C ARG A 238 11.54 -10.85 20.04
N TYR A 239 10.53 -10.17 20.53
CA TYR A 239 10.40 -9.87 21.95
C TYR A 239 8.95 -9.85 22.39
N ARG A 240 8.73 -10.10 23.69
CA ARG A 240 7.44 -10.46 24.27
C ARG A 240 6.74 -9.31 25.01
N ASP A 241 7.47 -8.28 25.45
CA ASP A 241 6.90 -7.12 26.13
C ASP A 241 6.63 -5.97 25.15
N ILE A 242 5.37 -5.51 25.16
CA ILE A 242 4.76 -4.63 24.14
C ILE A 242 4.79 -3.16 24.59
N ALA A 243 5.93 -2.65 25.06
CA ALA A 243 6.06 -1.21 25.28
C ALA A 243 7.51 -0.75 25.09
N ASP A 244 7.70 0.13 24.11
CA ASP A 244 8.86 1.03 23.97
C ASP A 244 10.24 0.35 23.88
N ILE A 245 10.42 -0.52 22.87
CA ILE A 245 11.72 -1.11 22.54
C ILE A 245 12.57 -0.08 21.80
N GLU A 246 13.49 0.56 22.52
CA GLU A 246 14.51 1.44 21.93
C GLU A 246 15.62 0.60 21.30
N VAL A 247 15.84 0.77 20.00
CA VAL A 247 16.90 0.13 19.22
C VAL A 247 17.97 1.17 18.94
N GLY A 248 19.15 0.99 19.52
CA GLY A 248 20.31 1.87 19.35
C GLY A 248 21.37 1.26 18.43
N PHE A 249 21.90 2.07 17.51
CA PHE A 249 22.98 1.68 16.60
C PHE A 249 24.30 2.29 17.10
N VAL A 250 25.31 1.47 17.41
CA VAL A 250 26.58 1.90 18.02
C VAL A 250 27.76 1.49 17.15
N ALA A 251 28.74 2.37 16.93
CA ALA A 251 29.99 1.99 16.30
C ALA A 251 30.78 1.01 17.19
N TRP A 252 31.32 -0.07 16.62
CA TRP A 252 32.03 -1.12 17.38
C TRP A 252 33.19 -0.59 18.23
N GLN A 253 33.94 0.40 17.71
CA GLN A 253 35.05 1.02 18.43
C GLN A 253 34.58 1.78 19.68
N ALA A 254 33.45 2.50 19.57
CA ALA A 254 32.87 3.23 20.69
C ALA A 254 32.27 2.27 21.73
N PHE A 255 31.60 1.21 21.26
CA PHE A 255 31.03 0.17 22.11
C PHE A 255 32.09 -0.50 23.00
N ASN A 256 33.24 -0.87 22.42
CA ASN A 256 34.35 -1.50 23.14
C ASN A 256 35.13 -0.57 24.07
N ALA A 257 35.22 0.72 23.74
CA ALA A 257 36.00 1.68 24.55
C ALA A 257 35.26 2.13 25.83
N ALA A 258 33.94 1.98 25.89
CA ALA A 258 33.09 2.58 26.92
C ALA A 258 32.40 1.57 27.87
N GLU A 259 32.86 0.32 27.94
CA GLU A 259 32.30 -0.74 28.81
C GLU A 259 30.75 -0.76 28.82
N ASN A 260 30.11 -0.82 27.64
CA ASN A 260 28.65 -0.87 27.43
C ASN A 260 27.88 0.44 27.74
N PHE A 261 28.54 1.58 27.93
CA PHE A 261 27.90 2.89 28.12
C PHE A 261 28.03 3.85 26.93
N ALA A 262 28.49 3.37 25.77
CA ALA A 262 28.60 4.22 24.58
C ALA A 262 27.21 4.74 24.16
N PRO A 263 27.03 6.07 24.02
CA PRO A 263 25.81 6.60 23.44
C PRO A 263 25.66 6.09 22.00
N PRO A 264 24.44 5.73 21.59
CA PRO A 264 24.19 5.28 20.22
C PRO A 264 24.45 6.43 19.23
N LEU A 265 24.87 6.10 18.02
CA LEU A 265 24.88 7.04 16.90
C LEU A 265 23.46 7.58 16.64
N CYS A 266 22.48 6.68 16.74
CA CYS A 266 21.05 7.01 16.75
C CYS A 266 20.24 5.90 17.41
N SER A 267 19.03 6.24 17.87
CA SER A 267 18.06 5.32 18.43
C SER A 267 16.70 5.47 17.76
N VAL A 268 15.96 4.37 17.62
CA VAL A 268 14.61 4.34 17.06
C VAL A 268 13.71 3.39 17.86
N GLN A 269 12.41 3.67 17.92
CA GLN A 269 11.44 2.76 18.52
C GLN A 269 11.02 1.68 17.51
N ALA A 270 11.11 0.41 17.89
CA ALA A 270 10.69 -0.69 17.03
C ALA A 270 9.16 -0.78 16.93
N LYS A 271 8.62 -0.89 15.71
CA LYS A 271 7.18 -1.01 15.45
C LYS A 271 6.78 -2.47 15.22
N TYR A 272 5.66 -2.90 15.79
CA TYR A 272 5.16 -4.26 15.57
C TYR A 272 4.59 -4.42 14.15
N ASP A 273 5.06 -5.42 13.42
CA ASP A 273 4.55 -5.83 12.11
C ASP A 273 3.60 -7.03 12.27
N PRO A 274 2.28 -6.85 12.05
CA PRO A 274 1.30 -7.91 12.23
C PRO A 274 1.35 -8.99 11.15
N VAL A 275 2.03 -8.76 10.02
CA VAL A 275 2.18 -9.74 8.93
C VAL A 275 3.26 -10.75 9.27
N THR A 276 4.39 -10.27 9.80
CA THR A 276 5.55 -11.12 10.15
C THR A 276 5.52 -11.57 11.61
N GLY A 277 4.77 -10.87 12.48
CA GLY A 277 4.70 -11.13 13.92
C GLY A 277 5.94 -10.65 14.68
N LEU A 278 6.76 -9.78 14.09
CA LEU A 278 8.02 -9.28 14.65
C LEU A 278 7.98 -7.76 14.87
N HIS A 279 8.82 -7.26 15.76
CA HIS A 279 9.06 -5.81 15.89
C HIS A 279 10.16 -5.37 14.92
N ARG A 280 9.94 -4.30 14.18
CA ARG A 280 10.85 -3.80 13.14
C ARG A 280 11.32 -2.38 13.42
N ALA A 281 12.62 -2.15 13.34
CA ALA A 281 13.28 -0.87 13.52
C ALA A 281 14.21 -0.57 12.34
N VAL A 282 14.24 0.68 11.86
CA VAL A 282 15.13 1.10 10.77
C VAL A 282 16.03 2.21 11.28
N SER A 283 17.35 2.10 11.05
CA SER A 283 18.28 3.14 11.44
C SER A 283 17.93 4.47 10.75
N PRO A 284 17.73 5.56 11.50
CA PRO A 284 17.51 6.88 10.90
C PRO A 284 18.79 7.48 10.31
N LEU A 285 19.97 6.92 10.61
CA LEU A 285 21.26 7.34 10.05
C LEU A 285 21.86 6.26 9.16
N ALA A 286 22.55 6.68 8.10
CA ALA A 286 23.50 5.82 7.43
C ALA A 286 24.66 5.49 8.38
N LEU A 287 24.90 4.21 8.61
CA LEU A 287 26.07 3.74 9.32
C LEU A 287 27.25 3.68 8.33
N ALA A 288 28.44 4.03 8.81
CA ALA A 288 29.65 3.91 8.00
C ALA A 288 29.98 2.43 7.73
N ASP A 289 30.83 2.16 6.75
CA ASP A 289 31.28 0.79 6.51
C ASP A 289 32.07 0.27 7.71
N GLY A 290 31.87 -1.02 7.99
CA GLY A 290 32.55 -1.74 9.04
C GLY A 290 31.66 -2.15 10.21
N PRO A 291 32.27 -2.59 11.31
CA PRO A 291 31.55 -3.24 12.40
C PRO A 291 30.76 -2.24 13.24
N HIS A 292 29.51 -2.58 13.48
CA HIS A 292 28.58 -1.87 14.36
C HIS A 292 27.96 -2.87 15.35
N VAL A 293 27.28 -2.35 16.36
CA VAL A 293 26.51 -3.13 17.32
C VAL A 293 25.10 -2.56 17.36
N ILE A 294 24.11 -3.41 17.11
CA ILE A 294 22.72 -3.10 17.43
C ILE A 294 22.52 -3.41 18.89
N THR A 295 21.95 -2.48 19.62
CA THR A 295 21.62 -2.61 21.05
C THR A 295 20.12 -2.43 21.21
N ILE A 296 19.50 -3.28 22.03
CA ILE A 296 18.12 -3.11 22.47
C ILE A 296 18.19 -2.61 23.90
N ARG A 297 17.52 -1.50 24.18
CA ARG A 297 17.45 -0.92 25.52
C ARG A 297 16.05 -1.06 26.10
N ASN A 298 15.99 -1.25 27.41
CA ASN A 298 14.74 -1.21 28.17
C ASN A 298 14.39 0.23 28.59
N ASN A 299 13.27 0.40 29.30
CA ASN A 299 12.79 1.69 29.81
C ASN A 299 13.76 2.42 30.77
N ASP A 300 14.76 1.72 31.32
CA ASP A 300 15.82 2.31 32.15
C ASP A 300 17.09 2.65 31.32
N HIS A 301 16.99 2.62 29.99
CA HIS A 301 18.08 2.78 29.02
C HIS A 301 19.26 1.80 29.19
N LYS A 302 19.03 0.66 29.85
CA LYS A 302 20.04 -0.41 29.95
C LYS A 302 19.96 -1.31 28.73
N ILE A 303 21.13 -1.67 28.18
CA ILE A 303 21.23 -2.63 27.08
C ILE A 303 20.80 -4.00 27.62
N VAL A 304 19.72 -4.53 27.05
CA VAL A 304 19.14 -5.83 27.41
C VAL A 304 19.43 -6.90 26.35
N ALA A 305 19.77 -6.49 25.13
CA ALA A 305 20.32 -7.38 24.12
C ALA A 305 21.21 -6.62 23.16
N GLU A 306 22.17 -7.31 22.56
CA GLU A 306 23.06 -6.73 21.56
C GLU A 306 23.42 -7.76 20.49
N ARG A 307 23.68 -7.27 19.27
CA ARG A 307 24.16 -8.10 18.18
C ARG A 307 25.14 -7.30 17.33
N GLY A 308 26.33 -7.86 17.17
CA GLY A 308 27.32 -7.33 16.24
C GLY A 308 26.80 -7.43 14.82
N ILE A 309 26.92 -6.34 14.07
CA ILE A 309 26.64 -6.29 12.64
C ILE A 309 27.86 -5.82 11.89
N HIS A 310 28.01 -6.29 10.65
CA HIS A 310 28.95 -5.72 9.72
C HIS A 310 28.14 -5.02 8.64
N VAL A 311 28.35 -3.71 8.52
CA VAL A 311 27.85 -2.96 7.37
C VAL A 311 28.94 -3.11 6.32
N ASP A 312 28.77 -4.08 5.42
CA ASP A 312 29.65 -4.26 4.29
C ASP A 312 29.14 -3.42 3.11
N GLU A 313 30.08 -2.84 2.37
CA GLU A 313 29.87 -2.29 1.01
C GLU A 313 29.27 -3.34 0.03
N TYR A 314 29.17 -4.62 0.43
CA TYR A 314 28.56 -5.77 -0.27
C TYR A 314 27.03 -5.73 -0.38
N LEU A 315 26.50 -4.55 -0.64
CA LEU A 315 25.18 -4.29 -1.20
C LEU A 315 25.17 -4.48 -2.74
N GLU A 316 26.23 -5.08 -3.31
CA GLU A 316 26.40 -5.27 -4.76
C GLU A 316 25.33 -6.17 -5.42
N LEU A 317 24.54 -6.97 -4.68
CA LEU A 317 23.45 -7.75 -5.29
C LEU A 317 22.18 -6.92 -5.59
N ARG A 318 22.02 -5.74 -5.00
CA ARG A 318 21.02 -4.74 -5.40
C ARG A 318 21.61 -3.65 -6.32
N HIS A 319 22.94 -3.53 -6.36
CA HIS A 319 23.64 -2.55 -7.21
C HIS A 319 24.13 -3.12 -8.55
N ASP A 320 24.26 -4.43 -8.70
CA ASP A 320 24.49 -5.09 -9.98
C ASP A 320 23.17 -5.64 -10.53
N TYR A 321 22.46 -4.79 -11.29
CA TYR A 321 21.25 -5.15 -12.00
C TYR A 321 21.41 -6.43 -12.84
N ASN A 322 22.61 -6.68 -13.38
CA ASN A 322 22.89 -7.90 -14.14
C ASN A 322 22.89 -9.15 -13.24
N ALA A 323 23.42 -9.06 -12.01
CA ALA A 323 23.36 -10.15 -11.04
C ALA A 323 21.93 -10.42 -10.57
N TRP A 324 21.14 -9.36 -10.34
CA TRP A 324 19.71 -9.49 -10.03
C TRP A 324 18.95 -10.21 -11.17
N THR A 325 19.15 -9.77 -12.42
CA THR A 325 18.51 -10.39 -13.59
C THR A 325 18.89 -11.87 -13.73
N LYS A 326 20.17 -12.23 -13.52
CA LYS A 326 20.61 -13.65 -13.51
C LYS A 326 19.90 -14.48 -12.44
N ASN A 327 19.70 -13.93 -11.25
CA ASN A 327 18.97 -14.61 -10.18
C ASN A 327 17.49 -14.81 -10.56
N GLN A 328 16.83 -13.79 -11.12
CA GLN A 328 15.45 -13.93 -11.63
C GLN A 328 15.32 -15.04 -12.70
N PHE A 329 16.29 -15.13 -13.62
CA PHE A 329 16.33 -16.23 -14.60
C PHE A 329 16.53 -17.61 -13.94
N GLN A 330 17.32 -17.69 -12.88
CA GLN A 330 17.53 -18.94 -12.14
C GLN A 330 16.25 -19.38 -11.41
N LEU A 331 15.60 -18.48 -10.70
CA LEU A 331 14.31 -18.74 -10.02
C LEU A 331 13.26 -19.24 -11.02
N TYR A 332 13.16 -18.57 -12.18
CA TYR A 332 12.29 -19.04 -13.26
C TYR A 332 12.64 -20.47 -13.72
N THR A 333 13.93 -20.76 -13.88
CA THR A 333 14.41 -22.10 -14.29
C THR A 333 13.97 -23.17 -13.30
N ASP A 334 14.03 -22.87 -12.00
CA ASP A 334 13.64 -23.77 -10.93
C ASP A 334 12.11 -23.99 -10.90
N GLU A 335 11.32 -22.97 -11.24
CA GLU A 335 9.86 -23.00 -11.24
C GLU A 335 9.24 -23.55 -12.54
N LEU A 336 10.03 -23.73 -13.61
CA LEU A 336 9.58 -24.13 -14.96
C LEU A 336 8.56 -25.28 -14.97
N SER A 337 8.78 -26.30 -14.13
CA SER A 337 7.92 -27.48 -14.07
C SER A 337 6.53 -27.18 -13.52
N GLU A 338 6.44 -26.30 -12.52
CA GLU A 338 5.17 -25.88 -11.91
C GLU A 338 4.43 -24.91 -12.83
N LEU A 339 5.13 -23.98 -13.49
CA LEU A 339 4.52 -23.08 -14.47
C LEU A 339 3.89 -23.87 -15.64
N ARG A 340 4.55 -24.93 -16.12
CA ARG A 340 3.99 -25.83 -17.15
C ARG A 340 2.75 -26.58 -16.67
N LYS A 341 2.74 -27.07 -15.42
CA LYS A 341 1.54 -27.68 -14.82
C LYS A 341 0.41 -26.66 -14.75
N HIS A 342 0.70 -25.43 -14.33
CA HIS A 342 -0.28 -24.37 -14.26
C HIS A 342 -0.90 -24.07 -15.63
N ILE A 343 -0.11 -23.94 -16.70
CA ILE A 343 -0.61 -23.76 -18.09
C ILE A 343 -1.60 -24.85 -18.46
N SER A 344 -1.34 -26.11 -18.08
CA SER A 344 -2.21 -27.23 -18.42
C SER A 344 -3.62 -27.11 -17.81
N VAL A 345 -3.72 -26.52 -16.61
CA VAL A 345 -4.97 -26.37 -15.84
C VAL A 345 -5.59 -24.96 -15.92
N MET A 346 -4.98 -24.03 -16.67
CA MET A 346 -5.56 -22.70 -16.90
C MET A 346 -6.96 -22.81 -17.49
N THR A 347 -7.89 -22.05 -16.91
CA THR A 347 -9.30 -22.02 -17.34
C THR A 347 -9.44 -21.27 -18.66
N ILE A 348 -8.75 -20.14 -18.78
CA ILE A 348 -8.65 -19.36 -20.00
C ILE A 348 -7.28 -19.67 -20.61
N LYS A 349 -7.27 -20.09 -21.88
CA LYS A 349 -6.03 -20.29 -22.65
C LYS A 349 -6.01 -19.28 -23.79
N PRO A 350 -5.64 -18.01 -23.52
CA PRO A 350 -5.58 -16.96 -24.54
C PRO A 350 -4.76 -17.42 -25.74
N ASN A 351 -5.26 -17.17 -26.95
CA ASN A 351 -4.45 -17.32 -28.15
C ASN A 351 -3.82 -15.97 -28.53
N PHE A 352 -2.49 -15.89 -28.52
CA PHE A 352 -1.77 -14.65 -28.79
C PHE A 352 -1.36 -14.55 -30.27
N SER A 353 -1.77 -13.50 -30.97
CA SER A 353 -1.15 -13.08 -32.22
C SER A 353 -0.02 -12.09 -31.93
N ILE A 354 1.21 -12.56 -32.06
CA ILE A 354 2.42 -11.77 -31.85
C ILE A 354 2.69 -10.96 -33.11
N MET A 355 2.74 -9.64 -32.96
CA MET A 355 3.02 -8.67 -34.00
C MET A 355 4.46 -8.17 -33.83
N LEU A 356 5.29 -8.52 -34.81
CA LEU A 356 6.68 -8.09 -34.86
C LEU A 356 6.80 -6.75 -35.61
N GLU A 357 7.09 -5.68 -34.88
CA GLU A 357 7.38 -4.36 -35.44
C GLU A 357 8.82 -4.33 -35.98
N HIS A 358 8.97 -4.12 -37.28
CA HIS A 358 10.27 -3.95 -37.91
C HIS A 358 10.73 -2.49 -37.86
N TYR A 359 12.04 -2.32 -37.74
CA TYR A 359 12.69 -1.02 -37.80
C TYR A 359 13.99 -1.12 -38.59
N ALA A 360 14.35 -0.06 -39.32
CA ALA A 360 15.56 -0.05 -40.13
C ALA A 360 16.80 -0.30 -39.26
N GLY A 361 17.60 -1.31 -39.63
CA GLY A 361 18.83 -1.67 -38.94
C GLY A 361 18.70 -2.69 -37.79
N LEU A 362 17.48 -3.16 -37.47
CA LEU A 362 17.26 -4.20 -36.47
C LEU A 362 17.07 -5.57 -37.13
N SER A 363 17.78 -6.58 -36.62
CA SER A 363 17.55 -7.98 -37.00
C SER A 363 16.37 -8.54 -36.21
N ALA A 364 15.40 -9.14 -36.91
CA ALA A 364 14.27 -9.85 -36.29
C ALA A 364 14.66 -11.19 -35.65
N GLN A 365 15.79 -11.77 -36.04
CA GLN A 365 16.17 -13.15 -35.65
C GLN A 365 16.25 -13.37 -34.12
N PRO A 366 16.87 -12.50 -33.31
CA PRO A 366 16.89 -12.68 -31.86
C PRO A 366 15.49 -12.68 -31.25
N THR A 367 14.62 -11.79 -31.73
CA THR A 367 13.23 -11.69 -31.28
C THR A 367 12.45 -12.94 -31.62
N ILE A 368 12.54 -13.42 -32.87
CA ILE A 368 11.91 -14.66 -33.33
C ILE A 368 12.34 -15.84 -32.47
N ALA A 369 13.65 -16.00 -32.23
CA ALA A 369 14.17 -17.08 -31.38
C ALA A 369 13.62 -17.00 -29.94
N SER A 370 13.48 -15.79 -29.38
CA SER A 370 12.90 -15.59 -28.04
C SER A 370 11.39 -15.89 -27.97
N ILE A 371 10.67 -15.69 -29.08
CA ILE A 371 9.26 -16.06 -29.24
C ILE A 371 9.11 -17.58 -29.34
N GLU A 372 9.92 -18.23 -30.17
CA GLU A 372 9.93 -19.69 -30.32
C GLU A 372 10.29 -20.41 -29.00
N ALA A 373 11.07 -19.75 -28.13
CA ALA A 373 11.43 -20.25 -26.81
C ALA A 373 10.36 -20.04 -25.72
N GLN A 374 9.22 -19.40 -26.02
CA GLN A 374 8.16 -19.15 -25.04
C GLN A 374 7.56 -20.45 -24.52
N MET A 375 7.41 -20.57 -23.20
CA MET A 375 6.83 -21.77 -22.59
C MET A 375 5.33 -21.92 -22.81
N TYR A 376 4.62 -20.82 -23.02
CA TYR A 376 3.19 -20.83 -23.26
C TYR A 376 2.93 -21.13 -24.74
N PRO A 377 2.18 -22.20 -25.09
CA PRO A 377 2.21 -22.75 -26.45
C PRO A 377 1.17 -22.16 -27.40
N HIS A 378 0.24 -21.32 -26.93
CA HIS A 378 -0.88 -20.83 -27.73
C HIS A 378 -0.60 -19.45 -28.31
N TRP A 379 0.16 -19.43 -29.41
CA TRP A 379 0.45 -18.21 -30.14
C TRP A 379 0.64 -18.46 -31.64
N THR A 380 0.47 -17.40 -32.42
CA THR A 380 0.86 -17.30 -33.83
C THR A 380 1.68 -16.03 -34.01
N MET A 381 2.67 -16.05 -34.89
CA MET A 381 3.49 -14.88 -35.18
C MET A 381 3.14 -14.31 -36.56
N ASN A 382 3.06 -12.98 -36.64
CA ASN A 382 2.86 -12.25 -37.86
C ASN A 382 3.92 -11.16 -37.98
N GLU A 383 4.57 -11.10 -39.14
CA GLU A 383 5.57 -10.09 -39.45
C GLU A 383 4.91 -8.88 -40.12
N ALA A 384 5.24 -7.67 -39.66
CA ALA A 384 4.80 -6.46 -40.32
C ALA A 384 5.53 -6.31 -41.66
N THR A 385 4.77 -6.19 -42.76
CA THR A 385 5.33 -6.16 -44.14
C THR A 385 5.84 -4.78 -44.59
N SER A 386 5.94 -3.80 -43.68
CA SER A 386 6.34 -2.41 -44.01
C SER A 386 7.10 -1.76 -42.86
N GLU A 387 8.04 -0.86 -43.20
CA GLU A 387 8.86 -0.06 -42.29
C GLU A 387 8.06 0.91 -41.39
N TYR A 388 6.77 1.11 -41.65
CA TYR A 388 5.90 2.00 -40.88
C TYR A 388 4.52 1.34 -40.69
N TRP A 389 4.36 0.61 -39.59
CA TRP A 389 3.14 0.02 -39.04
C TRP A 389 1.87 0.05 -39.93
N PRO A 390 1.69 -0.90 -40.88
CA PRO A 390 0.39 -1.18 -41.46
C PRO A 390 0.06 -2.64 -41.21
N LEU A 391 -0.34 -2.96 -39.98
CA LEU A 391 -0.97 -4.25 -39.71
C LEU A 391 -2.47 -4.08 -39.95
N SER A 392 -3.03 -4.89 -40.83
CA SER A 392 -4.48 -5.09 -40.94
C SER A 392 -4.89 -6.24 -40.02
N SER A 393 -6.10 -6.22 -39.45
CA SER A 393 -6.55 -7.33 -38.59
C SER A 393 -6.58 -8.69 -39.29
N GLU A 394 -6.56 -8.73 -40.62
CA GLU A 394 -6.56 -9.96 -41.42
C GLU A 394 -5.35 -10.85 -41.11
N GLN A 395 -4.25 -10.27 -40.64
CA GLN A 395 -3.04 -11.01 -40.27
C GLN A 395 -3.10 -11.56 -38.84
N SER A 396 -3.91 -10.99 -37.95
CA SER A 396 -4.10 -11.54 -36.60
C SER A 396 -5.26 -12.53 -36.57
N SER A 397 -5.12 -13.68 -35.92
CA SER A 397 -6.19 -14.67 -35.72
C SER A 397 -6.44 -14.99 -34.23
N GLY A 398 -5.55 -14.55 -33.34
CA GLY A 398 -5.66 -14.72 -31.91
C GLY A 398 -6.68 -13.79 -31.25
N ASP A 399 -7.08 -14.16 -30.04
CA ASP A 399 -7.98 -13.40 -29.17
C ASP A 399 -7.28 -12.14 -28.60
N TYR A 400 -5.95 -12.16 -28.57
CA TYR A 400 -5.11 -11.08 -28.07
C TYR A 400 -3.98 -10.80 -29.05
N ILE A 401 -3.55 -9.55 -29.11
CA ILE A 401 -2.44 -9.07 -29.92
C ILE A 401 -1.29 -8.72 -28.99
N VAL A 402 -0.11 -9.30 -29.20
CA VAL A 402 1.09 -8.97 -28.42
C VAL A 402 2.06 -8.24 -29.33
N VAL A 403 2.43 -7.01 -29.00
CA VAL A 403 3.35 -6.21 -29.81
C VAL A 403 4.77 -6.32 -29.25
N VAL A 404 5.72 -6.62 -30.13
CA VAL A 404 7.17 -6.70 -29.86
C VAL A 404 7.95 -6.03 -30.99
N ARG A 405 9.10 -5.43 -30.68
CA ARG A 405 9.95 -4.78 -31.68
C ARG A 405 11.13 -5.69 -32.04
N ALA A 406 11.48 -5.72 -33.33
CA ALA A 406 12.61 -6.48 -33.84
C ALA A 406 13.91 -6.08 -33.13
N GLY A 407 14.73 -7.06 -32.78
CA GLY A 407 15.96 -6.88 -32.01
C GLY A 407 15.78 -7.04 -30.50
N ASP A 408 14.57 -6.87 -29.97
CA ASP A 408 14.28 -7.06 -28.55
C ASP A 408 14.09 -8.55 -28.21
N ILE A 409 14.36 -8.94 -26.96
CA ILE A 409 14.27 -10.32 -26.49
C ILE A 409 13.16 -10.43 -25.46
N LEU A 410 12.17 -11.30 -25.70
CA LEU A 410 11.16 -11.61 -24.69
C LEU A 410 11.75 -12.50 -23.59
N HIS A 411 11.38 -12.21 -22.35
CA HIS A 411 11.61 -13.15 -21.25
C HIS A 411 10.89 -14.48 -21.55
N PRO A 412 11.47 -15.66 -21.29
CA PRO A 412 10.86 -16.95 -21.63
C PRO A 412 9.46 -17.21 -21.04
N ALA A 413 9.13 -16.51 -19.95
CA ALA A 413 7.83 -16.55 -19.27
C ALA A 413 6.82 -15.50 -19.75
N ALA A 414 7.17 -14.60 -20.70
CA ALA A 414 6.38 -13.40 -20.99
C ALA A 414 4.93 -13.70 -21.36
N LEU A 415 4.71 -14.65 -22.30
CA LEU A 415 3.36 -15.05 -22.70
C LEU A 415 2.59 -15.78 -21.58
N TYR A 416 3.31 -16.53 -20.73
CA TYR A 416 2.72 -17.16 -19.56
C TYR A 416 2.20 -16.11 -18.56
N GLU A 417 2.98 -15.06 -18.29
CA GLU A 417 2.59 -14.01 -17.35
C GLU A 417 1.37 -13.23 -17.85
N PHE A 418 1.27 -12.96 -19.15
CA PHE A 418 0.04 -12.41 -19.75
C PHE A 418 -1.15 -13.37 -19.60
N ALA A 419 -0.98 -14.65 -19.91
CA ALA A 419 -2.04 -15.64 -19.77
C ALA A 419 -2.50 -15.80 -18.31
N ASN A 420 -1.56 -15.83 -17.37
CA ASN A 420 -1.81 -15.87 -15.94
C ASN A 420 -2.61 -14.65 -15.48
N ARG A 421 -2.20 -13.45 -15.90
CA ARG A 421 -2.90 -12.21 -15.57
C ARG A 421 -4.32 -12.18 -16.13
N LEU A 422 -4.55 -12.71 -17.33
CA LEU A 422 -5.88 -12.86 -17.93
C LEU A 422 -6.75 -13.92 -17.22
N ASN A 423 -6.15 -14.98 -16.67
CA ASN A 423 -6.88 -15.94 -15.84
C ASN A 423 -7.34 -15.32 -14.51
N MET A 424 -6.51 -14.47 -13.89
CA MET A 424 -6.88 -13.74 -12.67
C MET A 424 -7.90 -12.64 -12.94
N HIS A 425 -7.78 -11.95 -14.08
CA HIS A 425 -8.64 -10.84 -14.47
C HIS A 425 -9.08 -10.95 -15.94
N PRO A 426 -10.14 -11.74 -16.22
CA PRO A 426 -10.61 -12.04 -17.57
C PRO A 426 -11.17 -10.86 -18.36
N ASN A 427 -11.29 -9.67 -17.76
CA ASN A 427 -11.84 -8.47 -18.39
C ASN A 427 -10.78 -7.45 -18.81
N LEU A 428 -9.48 -7.76 -18.64
CA LEU A 428 -8.41 -6.85 -19.05
C LEU A 428 -8.35 -6.66 -20.57
N ASP A 429 -8.29 -5.39 -20.98
CA ASP A 429 -8.16 -4.93 -22.35
C ASP A 429 -6.70 -4.74 -22.76
N LEU A 430 -5.86 -4.24 -21.85
CA LEU A 430 -4.43 -4.01 -22.09
C LEU A 430 -3.61 -4.46 -20.89
N ILE A 431 -2.57 -5.23 -21.17
CA ILE A 431 -1.55 -5.63 -20.19
C ILE A 431 -0.18 -5.23 -20.73
N TYR A 432 0.61 -4.51 -19.93
CA TYR A 432 2.00 -4.19 -20.27
C TYR A 432 2.92 -4.58 -19.11
N ALA A 433 4.22 -4.68 -19.38
CA ALA A 433 5.19 -5.12 -18.40
C ALA A 433 6.47 -4.27 -18.45
N ASP A 434 7.27 -4.35 -17.39
CA ASP A 434 8.55 -3.65 -17.31
C ASP A 434 9.51 -4.15 -18.42
N GLU A 435 10.45 -3.29 -18.78
CA GLU A 435 11.48 -3.56 -19.78
C GLU A 435 12.84 -3.08 -19.30
N ASP A 436 13.92 -3.62 -19.83
CA ASP A 436 15.28 -3.13 -19.59
C ASP A 436 16.07 -3.04 -20.91
N ARG A 437 17.35 -2.71 -20.85
CA ARG A 437 18.25 -2.76 -22.01
C ARG A 437 19.19 -3.94 -21.91
N LEU A 438 19.27 -4.73 -22.98
CA LEU A 438 20.33 -5.70 -23.22
C LEU A 438 21.39 -5.09 -24.14
N ARG A 439 22.61 -4.97 -23.61
CA ARG A 439 23.77 -4.47 -24.34
C ARG A 439 24.42 -5.56 -25.21
N PRO A 440 25.18 -5.18 -26.26
CA PRO A 440 25.87 -6.14 -27.12
C PRO A 440 26.89 -7.05 -26.41
N ASP A 441 27.38 -6.66 -25.23
CA ASP A 441 28.29 -7.45 -24.39
C ASP A 441 27.55 -8.43 -23.45
N GLY A 442 26.22 -8.52 -23.55
CA GLY A 442 25.40 -9.44 -22.75
C GLY A 442 25.04 -8.91 -21.36
N ILE A 443 25.30 -7.63 -21.09
CA ILE A 443 24.96 -6.98 -19.82
C ILE A 443 23.57 -6.35 -19.91
N TYR A 444 22.74 -6.60 -18.88
CA TYR A 444 21.47 -5.91 -18.68
C TYR A 444 21.71 -4.60 -17.91
N ASP A 445 21.10 -3.49 -18.36
CA ASP A 445 21.07 -2.21 -17.65
C ASP A 445 19.83 -1.38 -18.00
N GLN A 446 19.72 -0.16 -17.45
CA GLN A 446 18.61 0.78 -17.69
C GLN A 446 17.20 0.17 -17.57
N PRO A 447 16.84 -0.47 -16.44
CA PRO A 447 15.48 -0.94 -16.25
C PRO A 447 14.48 0.22 -16.26
N PHE A 448 13.40 0.03 -16.99
CA PHE A 448 12.19 0.80 -16.94
C PHE A 448 11.08 0.03 -16.20
N HIS A 449 11.01 0.27 -14.90
CA HIS A 449 9.93 -0.09 -14.02
C HIS A 449 8.76 0.86 -14.24
N LYS A 450 7.80 0.41 -15.04
CA LYS A 450 6.69 1.24 -15.49
C LYS A 450 5.71 1.46 -14.34
N PRO A 451 5.08 2.65 -14.26
CA PRO A 451 4.00 2.86 -13.31
C PRO A 451 2.80 1.96 -13.68
N GLY A 452 1.85 1.86 -12.74
CA GLY A 452 0.48 1.49 -13.06
C GLY A 452 -0.14 2.45 -14.09
N TRP A 453 -1.40 2.19 -14.47
CA TRP A 453 -2.04 2.94 -15.54
C TRP A 453 -2.11 4.45 -15.24
N SER A 454 -1.46 5.25 -16.07
CA SER A 454 -1.24 6.69 -15.92
C SER A 454 -1.59 7.37 -17.25
N PRO A 455 -2.88 7.66 -17.51
CA PRO A 455 -3.33 8.24 -18.78
C PRO A 455 -2.68 9.59 -19.08
N ASP A 456 -2.27 10.34 -18.05
CA ASP A 456 -1.61 11.63 -18.22
C ASP A 456 -0.13 11.49 -18.57
N TYR A 457 0.56 10.48 -18.01
CA TYR A 457 1.93 10.17 -18.40
C TYR A 457 2.01 9.60 -19.82
N LEU A 458 0.96 8.90 -20.26
CA LEU A 458 0.81 8.50 -21.66
C LEU A 458 0.69 9.69 -22.61
N GLU A 459 0.45 10.92 -22.15
CA GLU A 459 0.52 12.11 -23.02
C GLU A 459 1.92 12.72 -23.07
N THR A 460 2.84 12.27 -22.20
CA THR A 460 4.26 12.64 -22.26
C THR A 460 4.99 11.78 -23.30
N PHE A 461 4.88 10.45 -23.24
CA PHE A 461 5.43 9.52 -24.25
C PHE A 461 4.77 8.14 -24.15
N ASN A 462 5.08 7.23 -25.08
CA ASN A 462 4.55 5.87 -25.10
C ASN A 462 5.20 4.97 -24.01
N TYR A 463 4.93 5.24 -22.74
CA TYR A 463 5.53 4.47 -21.65
C TYR A 463 5.03 3.01 -21.57
N VAL A 464 3.88 2.70 -22.20
CA VAL A 464 3.38 1.31 -22.34
C VAL A 464 4.46 0.42 -22.94
N GLY A 465 5.19 0.93 -23.95
CA GLY A 465 6.38 0.30 -24.50
C GLY A 465 6.14 -1.15 -24.95
N TYR A 466 7.10 -2.02 -24.66
CA TYR A 466 7.07 -3.44 -25.04
C TYR A 466 7.41 -4.32 -23.81
N PRO A 467 6.91 -5.56 -23.74
CA PRO A 467 5.84 -6.08 -24.57
C PRO A 467 4.50 -5.53 -24.05
N ALA A 468 3.53 -5.40 -24.95
CA ALA A 468 2.16 -5.07 -24.56
C ALA A 468 1.18 -6.02 -25.24
N CYS A 469 0.22 -6.49 -24.45
CA CYS A 469 -0.81 -7.44 -24.84
C CYS A 469 -2.17 -6.74 -24.85
N PHE A 470 -2.80 -6.66 -26.02
CA PHE A 470 -4.07 -6.00 -26.26
C PHE A 470 -5.15 -7.05 -26.52
N ARG A 471 -6.30 -6.92 -25.89
CA ARG A 471 -7.50 -7.69 -26.25
C ARG A 471 -7.93 -7.32 -27.66
N ARG A 472 -8.26 -8.32 -28.46
CA ARG A 472 -8.86 -8.09 -29.76
C ARG A 472 -10.32 -7.71 -29.61
N HIS A 473 -10.63 -6.46 -29.92
CA HIS A 473 -11.99 -5.95 -30.06
C HIS A 473 -12.42 -5.87 -31.52
N SER A 474 -13.73 -5.80 -31.78
CA SER A 474 -14.27 -5.73 -33.15
C SER A 474 -13.85 -4.46 -33.90
N ASP A 475 -13.55 -3.39 -33.17
CA ASP A 475 -13.19 -2.07 -33.69
C ASP A 475 -11.68 -1.87 -33.85
N ILE A 476 -10.86 -2.89 -33.54
CA ILE A 476 -9.40 -2.80 -33.52
C ILE A 476 -8.81 -2.34 -34.86
N ASN A 477 -9.48 -2.65 -35.97
CA ASN A 477 -9.10 -2.22 -37.32
C ASN A 477 -9.01 -0.70 -37.48
N GLU A 478 -9.90 0.04 -36.83
CA GLU A 478 -9.93 1.51 -36.90
C GLU A 478 -8.76 2.16 -36.15
N MET A 479 -8.11 1.38 -35.29
CA MET A 479 -7.03 1.84 -34.41
C MET A 479 -5.67 1.82 -35.11
N PHE A 480 -5.48 0.97 -36.13
CA PHE A 480 -4.24 0.91 -36.90
C PHE A 480 -3.98 2.18 -37.73
N GLY A 481 -2.75 2.35 -38.23
CA GLY A 481 -2.40 3.37 -39.24
C GLY A 481 -1.77 4.69 -38.75
N ALA A 482 -1.45 4.85 -37.46
CA ALA A 482 -0.78 6.06 -36.93
C ALA A 482 0.50 5.74 -36.13
N GLY A 483 1.19 4.66 -36.51
CA GLY A 483 2.30 4.09 -35.72
C GLY A 483 1.81 3.40 -34.44
N TYR A 484 2.74 2.75 -33.72
CA TYR A 484 2.41 2.00 -32.51
C TYR A 484 1.84 2.89 -31.40
N TYR A 485 2.44 4.06 -31.15
CA TYR A 485 1.93 4.99 -30.14
C TYR A 485 0.53 5.51 -30.49
N GLY A 486 0.27 5.85 -31.75
CA GLY A 486 -1.07 6.25 -32.20
C GLY A 486 -2.10 5.13 -32.01
N PHE A 487 -1.72 3.87 -32.18
CA PHE A 487 -2.56 2.71 -31.86
C PHE A 487 -2.85 2.64 -30.35
N VAL A 488 -1.84 2.74 -29.48
CA VAL A 488 -2.02 2.74 -28.02
C VAL A 488 -2.96 3.86 -27.56
N LEU A 489 -2.79 5.07 -28.09
CA LEU A 489 -3.66 6.21 -27.77
C LEU A 489 -5.11 5.95 -28.16
N LYS A 490 -5.37 5.48 -29.39
CA LYS A 490 -6.73 5.15 -29.84
C LYS A 490 -7.36 3.98 -29.07
N PHE A 491 -6.56 2.96 -28.74
CA PHE A 491 -7.02 1.81 -27.97
C PHE A 491 -7.51 2.24 -26.60
N THR A 492 -6.70 3.03 -25.89
CA THR A 492 -6.98 3.51 -24.52
C THR A 492 -8.05 4.60 -24.46
N GLU A 493 -8.38 5.24 -25.59
CA GLU A 493 -9.55 6.12 -25.73
C GLU A 493 -10.88 5.34 -25.66
N ARG A 494 -10.89 4.05 -26.02
CA ARG A 494 -12.11 3.22 -26.11
C ARG A 494 -12.18 2.10 -25.07
N HIS A 495 -11.03 1.62 -24.61
CA HIS A 495 -10.91 0.45 -23.74
C HIS A 495 -10.09 0.81 -22.48
N GLN A 496 -10.64 0.57 -21.29
CA GLN A 496 -10.13 1.14 -20.04
C GLN A 496 -9.74 0.11 -18.96
N ASN A 497 -9.91 -1.20 -19.19
CA ASN A 497 -9.46 -2.22 -18.24
C ASN A 497 -7.97 -2.51 -18.45
N ILE A 498 -7.11 -1.72 -17.82
CA ILE A 498 -5.67 -1.70 -18.09
C ILE A 498 -4.89 -2.11 -16.84
N ALA A 499 -3.89 -2.98 -16.99
CA ALA A 499 -3.04 -3.42 -15.88
C ALA A 499 -1.57 -3.52 -16.29
N SER A 500 -0.67 -3.30 -15.33
CA SER A 500 0.76 -3.57 -15.50
C SER A 500 1.19 -4.86 -14.77
N ILE A 501 2.24 -5.49 -15.29
CA ILE A 501 2.99 -6.56 -14.62
C ILE A 501 4.35 -5.98 -14.23
N ARG A 502 4.62 -5.89 -12.92
CA ARG A 502 5.89 -5.41 -12.35
C ARG A 502 6.98 -6.49 -12.43
N LYS A 503 7.23 -6.97 -13.65
CA LYS A 503 8.31 -7.91 -14.00
C LYS A 503 8.90 -7.45 -15.30
N VAL A 504 10.22 -7.56 -15.41
CA VAL A 504 10.94 -7.29 -16.66
C VAL A 504 10.67 -8.45 -17.61
N LEU A 505 9.80 -8.23 -18.59
CA LEU A 505 9.38 -9.27 -19.54
C LEU A 505 9.91 -9.04 -20.96
N CYS A 506 10.61 -7.94 -21.19
CA CYS A 506 11.28 -7.65 -22.45
C CYS A 506 12.63 -6.97 -22.19
N HIS A 507 13.65 -7.45 -22.90
CA HIS A 507 14.98 -6.86 -22.92
C HIS A 507 15.17 -6.15 -24.25
N ARG A 508 15.17 -4.83 -24.21
CA ARG A 508 15.28 -3.96 -25.38
C ARG A 508 16.70 -3.95 -25.89
N SER A 509 16.91 -4.06 -27.20
CA SER A 509 18.24 -3.87 -27.77
C SER A 509 18.66 -2.40 -27.69
N GLU A 510 19.97 -2.13 -27.55
CA GLU A 510 20.50 -0.76 -27.55
C GLU A 510 20.06 0.05 -28.79
N THR A 511 20.02 -0.59 -29.96
CA THR A 511 19.56 0.02 -31.21
C THR A 511 18.05 0.33 -31.21
N SER A 512 17.23 -0.48 -30.53
CA SER A 512 15.77 -0.29 -30.37
C SER A 512 15.43 0.92 -29.48
N LEU A 513 16.32 1.29 -28.56
CA LEU A 513 16.21 2.44 -27.67
C LEU A 513 16.83 3.74 -28.22
N ALA A 514 17.54 3.67 -29.35
CA ALA A 514 18.21 4.84 -29.92
C ALA A 514 17.19 5.89 -30.36
N SER A 515 17.26 7.09 -29.78
CA SER A 515 16.38 8.21 -30.13
C SER A 515 16.52 8.58 -31.61
N ASN A 516 15.42 8.50 -32.37
CA ASN A 516 15.34 8.94 -33.76
C ASN A 516 14.45 10.20 -33.90
N PRO A 517 14.92 11.30 -34.53
CA PRO A 517 14.09 12.47 -34.84
C PRO A 517 12.78 12.16 -35.58
N VAL A 518 12.77 11.14 -36.44
CA VAL A 518 11.57 10.70 -37.16
C VAL A 518 10.53 10.11 -36.21
N GLU A 519 10.94 9.31 -35.22
CA GLU A 519 10.04 8.78 -34.20
C GLU A 519 9.43 9.89 -33.36
N LYS A 520 10.24 10.87 -32.92
CA LYS A 520 9.73 12.05 -32.19
C LYS A 520 8.67 12.82 -32.97
N ALA A 521 8.86 12.97 -34.29
CA ALA A 521 7.87 13.61 -35.15
C ALA A 521 6.58 12.79 -35.25
N ILE A 522 6.68 11.45 -35.35
CA ILE A 522 5.53 10.53 -35.35
C ILE A 522 4.78 10.61 -34.01
N GLU A 523 5.49 10.66 -32.88
CA GLU A 523 4.89 10.80 -31.56
C GLU A 523 4.10 12.10 -31.40
N CYS A 524 4.70 13.23 -31.79
CA CYS A 524 4.03 14.52 -31.81
C CYS A 524 2.78 14.52 -32.69
N ALA A 525 2.85 13.87 -33.87
CA ALA A 525 1.70 13.74 -34.77
C ALA A 525 0.59 12.86 -34.17
N ALA A 526 0.94 11.77 -33.48
CA ALA A 526 -0.01 10.89 -32.81
C ALA A 526 -0.77 11.62 -31.67
N LEU A 527 -0.05 12.39 -30.86
CA LEU A 527 -0.65 13.22 -29.81
C LEU A 527 -1.49 14.36 -30.38
N THR A 528 -1.03 15.03 -31.44
CA THR A 528 -1.81 16.07 -32.14
C THR A 528 -3.13 15.49 -32.67
N ALA A 529 -3.09 14.29 -33.24
CA ALA A 529 -4.29 13.59 -33.68
C ALA A 529 -5.20 13.19 -32.52
N ARG A 530 -4.65 12.84 -31.35
CA ARG A 530 -5.44 12.56 -30.12
C ARG A 530 -6.14 13.81 -29.63
N LEU A 531 -5.49 14.97 -29.61
CA LEU A 531 -6.12 16.24 -29.25
C LEU A 531 -7.37 16.47 -30.11
N ALA A 532 -7.23 16.35 -31.44
CA ALA A 532 -8.35 16.47 -32.37
C ALA A 532 -9.50 15.47 -32.11
N ARG A 533 -9.20 14.18 -31.89
CA ARG A 533 -10.22 13.15 -31.60
C ARG A 533 -10.93 13.35 -30.27
N THR A 534 -10.22 13.89 -29.28
CA THR A 534 -10.74 14.14 -27.93
C THR A 534 -11.37 15.54 -27.79
N GLY A 535 -11.52 16.28 -28.89
CA GLY A 535 -12.16 17.60 -28.90
C GLY A 535 -11.32 18.70 -28.24
N ARG A 536 -10.04 18.44 -27.95
CA ARG A 536 -9.11 19.40 -27.34
C ARG A 536 -8.33 20.12 -28.44
N ASP A 537 -8.28 21.45 -28.37
CA ASP A 537 -7.46 22.26 -29.27
C ASP A 537 -6.13 22.60 -28.60
N GLY A 538 -5.02 22.51 -29.31
CA GLY A 538 -3.70 22.67 -28.70
C GLY A 538 -2.53 22.38 -29.63
N VAL A 539 -1.33 22.50 -29.07
CA VAL A 539 -0.06 22.28 -29.75
C VAL A 539 0.76 21.26 -28.97
N VAL A 540 1.34 20.31 -29.68
CA VAL A 540 2.28 19.32 -29.12
C VAL A 540 3.69 19.66 -29.57
N ARG A 541 4.65 19.60 -28.64
CA ARG A 541 6.07 19.82 -28.94
C ARG A 541 6.92 18.81 -28.16
N PRO A 542 8.08 18.36 -28.68
CA PRO A 542 9.02 17.60 -27.88
C PRO A 542 9.53 18.44 -26.71
N LEU A 543 9.75 17.81 -25.55
CA LEU A 543 10.40 18.49 -24.43
C LEU A 543 11.83 18.89 -24.82
N ALA A 544 12.13 20.18 -24.67
CA ALA A 544 13.47 20.70 -24.97
C ALA A 544 14.50 20.12 -23.99
N ASN A 545 15.67 19.75 -24.49
CA ASN A 545 16.81 19.24 -23.72
C ASN A 545 16.63 17.83 -23.10
N TYR A 546 15.58 17.08 -23.46
CA TYR A 546 15.39 15.71 -23.00
C TYR A 546 15.32 14.72 -24.17
N SER A 547 15.86 13.51 -23.94
CA SER A 547 15.88 12.43 -24.92
C SER A 547 14.48 11.88 -25.19
N VAL A 548 13.57 11.94 -24.22
CA VAL A 548 12.18 11.48 -24.29
C VAL A 548 11.20 12.53 -23.77
N GLY A 549 9.96 12.45 -24.25
CA GLY A 549 8.82 13.20 -23.73
C GLY A 549 8.37 14.38 -24.59
N ASN A 550 7.09 14.71 -24.42
CA ASN A 550 6.38 15.74 -25.16
C ASN A 550 5.65 16.66 -24.18
N GLU A 551 5.60 17.95 -24.51
CA GLU A 551 4.75 18.95 -23.89
C GLU A 551 3.46 19.10 -24.72
N VAL A 552 2.32 19.09 -24.03
CA VAL A 552 1.01 19.37 -24.60
C VAL A 552 0.53 20.70 -24.05
N ARG A 553 0.30 21.66 -24.94
CA ARG A 553 -0.25 22.98 -24.63
C ARG A 553 -1.67 23.10 -25.17
N ILE A 554 -2.63 23.47 -24.34
CA ILE A 554 -4.04 23.55 -24.74
C ILE A 554 -4.46 25.00 -24.98
N ASN A 555 -5.13 25.23 -26.11
CA ASN A 555 -5.77 26.49 -26.44
C ASN A 555 -7.14 26.54 -25.76
N ARG A 556 -7.16 26.95 -24.49
CA ARG A 556 -8.40 26.99 -23.71
C ARG A 556 -9.42 27.97 -24.31
N ARG A 557 -10.68 27.53 -24.39
CA ARG A 557 -11.78 28.33 -24.95
C ARG A 557 -12.50 29.18 -23.90
N THR A 558 -12.41 28.78 -22.64
CA THR A 558 -13.09 29.42 -21.51
C THR A 558 -12.09 29.91 -20.49
N MET A 559 -12.41 31.02 -19.83
CA MET A 559 -11.66 31.55 -18.69
C MET A 559 -12.55 31.44 -17.45
N PRO A 560 -12.69 30.25 -16.81
CA PRO A 560 -13.54 30.08 -15.63
C PRO A 560 -13.01 30.89 -14.44
N LEU A 561 -13.89 31.28 -13.52
CA LEU A 561 -13.43 31.94 -12.30
C LEU A 561 -12.65 30.93 -11.43
N VAL A 562 -11.44 31.29 -11.04
CA VAL A 562 -10.60 30.53 -10.09
C VAL A 562 -10.61 31.24 -8.74
N SER A 563 -11.00 30.55 -7.67
CA SER A 563 -10.87 31.07 -6.31
C SER A 563 -9.57 30.59 -5.70
N ILE A 564 -8.64 31.51 -5.45
CA ILE A 564 -7.37 31.23 -4.80
C ILE A 564 -7.57 31.36 -3.29
N VAL A 565 -7.44 30.26 -2.56
CA VAL A 565 -7.63 30.20 -1.11
C VAL A 565 -6.27 30.09 -0.42
N ILE A 566 -5.94 31.11 0.39
CA ILE A 566 -4.63 31.25 1.04
C ILE A 566 -4.82 31.30 2.57
N PRO A 567 -4.49 30.23 3.31
CA PRO A 567 -4.39 30.29 4.76
C PRO A 567 -3.08 30.99 5.14
N THR A 568 -3.12 31.90 6.10
CA THR A 568 -1.93 32.67 6.49
C THR A 568 -1.83 32.87 8.00
N ALA A 569 -0.60 33.07 8.46
CA ALA A 569 -0.27 33.59 9.80
C ALA A 569 0.53 34.90 9.72
N GLY A 570 0.55 35.58 8.56
CA GLY A 570 1.22 36.87 8.37
C GLY A 570 2.74 36.84 8.55
N LYS A 571 3.39 35.69 8.32
CA LYS A 571 4.79 35.48 8.67
C LYS A 571 5.75 36.34 7.83
N LYS A 572 6.76 36.89 8.51
CA LYS A 572 7.88 37.61 7.90
C LYS A 572 9.20 36.92 8.24
N ILE A 573 10.11 36.84 7.27
CA ILE A 573 11.45 36.26 7.45
C ILE A 573 12.55 37.22 7.00
N GLN A 574 13.78 36.95 7.41
CA GLN A 574 14.96 37.56 6.80
C GLN A 574 15.42 36.68 5.63
N HIS A 575 15.40 37.23 4.41
CA HIS A 575 15.83 36.54 3.21
C HIS A 575 16.74 37.45 2.39
N ARG A 576 17.96 36.98 2.07
CA ARG A 576 18.97 37.74 1.30
C ARG A 576 19.21 39.17 1.83
N GLY A 577 19.24 39.33 3.15
CA GLY A 577 19.50 40.62 3.81
C GLY A 577 18.33 41.61 3.80
N LYS A 578 17.12 41.16 3.43
CA LYS A 578 15.88 41.96 3.48
C LYS A 578 14.79 41.22 4.25
N THR A 579 13.90 41.97 4.87
CA THR A 579 12.64 41.41 5.40
C THR A 579 11.74 41.05 4.23
N LEU A 580 11.37 39.77 4.12
CA LEU A 580 10.39 39.25 3.20
C LEU A 580 9.10 38.95 3.96
N ASP A 581 8.01 39.59 3.56
CA ASP A 581 6.66 39.26 4.02
C ASP A 581 6.08 38.23 3.07
N PHE A 582 5.81 37.02 3.55
CA PHE A 582 5.37 35.92 2.69
C PHE A 582 4.04 36.25 2.01
N LEU A 583 3.03 36.63 2.79
CA LEU A 583 1.70 36.94 2.27
C LEU A 583 1.78 38.05 1.21
N LEU A 584 2.43 39.18 1.52
CA LEU A 584 2.46 40.31 0.58
C LEU A 584 3.31 40.01 -0.66
N ASN A 585 4.40 39.25 -0.53
CA ASN A 585 5.19 38.80 -1.67
C ASN A 585 4.37 37.89 -2.60
N CYS A 586 3.65 36.92 -2.01
CA CYS A 586 2.78 36.01 -2.74
C CYS A 586 1.67 36.77 -3.49
N LEU A 587 0.92 37.63 -2.79
CA LEU A 587 -0.16 38.43 -3.39
C LEU A 587 0.35 39.36 -4.51
N THR A 588 1.51 39.99 -4.30
CA THR A 588 2.15 40.84 -5.31
C THR A 588 2.54 40.02 -6.55
N GLY A 589 3.12 38.83 -6.34
CA GLY A 589 3.48 37.92 -7.44
C GLY A 589 2.28 37.47 -8.23
N ILE A 590 1.19 37.03 -7.56
CA ILE A 590 -0.07 36.66 -8.21
C ILE A 590 -0.57 37.81 -9.10
N ASN A 591 -0.61 39.03 -8.56
CA ASN A 591 -1.24 40.16 -9.25
C ASN A 591 -0.36 40.74 -10.38
N LEU A 592 0.96 40.75 -10.22
CA LEU A 592 1.87 41.36 -11.20
C LEU A 592 2.40 40.35 -12.23
N GLN A 593 2.66 39.11 -11.84
CA GLN A 593 3.35 38.14 -12.70
C GLN A 593 2.38 37.18 -13.42
N SER A 594 1.18 36.92 -12.89
CA SER A 594 0.24 35.99 -13.52
C SER A 594 -0.35 36.54 -14.82
N THR A 595 -0.46 35.71 -15.86
CA THR A 595 -1.16 36.06 -17.11
C THR A 595 -2.66 35.83 -17.03
N TYR A 596 -3.10 34.84 -16.23
CA TYR A 596 -4.51 34.63 -15.95
C TYR A 596 -5.09 35.77 -15.11
N ARG A 597 -6.28 36.26 -15.47
CA ARG A 597 -6.90 37.43 -14.81
C ARG A 597 -8.28 37.18 -14.22
N ASN A 598 -8.92 36.04 -14.51
CA ASN A 598 -10.27 35.75 -14.00
C ASN A 598 -10.20 34.95 -12.69
N PHE A 599 -9.71 35.59 -11.63
CA PHE A 599 -9.58 34.97 -10.32
C PHE A 599 -10.12 35.89 -9.22
N GLU A 600 -10.47 35.29 -8.09
CA GLU A 600 -10.65 35.97 -6.81
C GLU A 600 -9.65 35.40 -5.79
N ILE A 601 -9.27 36.18 -4.79
CA ILE A 601 -8.34 35.75 -3.73
C ILE A 601 -9.07 35.83 -2.39
N ILE A 602 -9.05 34.73 -1.64
CA ILE A 602 -9.66 34.56 -0.33
C ILE A 602 -8.55 34.23 0.65
N ILE A 603 -8.36 35.11 1.63
CA ILE A 603 -7.31 34.99 2.64
C ILE A 603 -7.97 34.59 3.95
N VAL A 604 -7.42 33.56 4.61
CA VAL A 604 -7.90 33.08 5.91
C VAL A 604 -6.81 33.24 6.97
N ASP A 605 -6.92 34.28 7.79
CA ASP A 605 -5.93 34.67 8.80
C ASP A 605 -6.33 34.22 10.23
N ASN A 606 -5.43 34.34 11.23
CA ASN A 606 -5.80 34.09 12.64
C ASN A 606 -6.38 35.33 13.34
N GLY A 607 -6.67 36.41 12.62
CA GLY A 607 -7.08 37.71 13.17
C GLY A 607 -5.92 38.62 13.60
N ASP A 608 -4.69 38.14 13.49
CA ASP A 608 -3.46 38.77 13.96
C ASP A 608 -2.62 39.44 12.88
N LEU A 609 -3.15 39.58 11.64
CA LEU A 609 -2.46 40.36 10.60
C LEU A 609 -2.24 41.81 11.04
N GLU A 610 -1.07 42.33 10.72
CA GLU A 610 -0.71 43.73 10.96
C GLU A 610 -1.56 44.69 10.10
N ASP A 611 -1.75 45.93 10.55
CA ASP A 611 -2.54 46.94 9.83
C ASP A 611 -2.01 47.16 8.40
N ALA A 612 -0.69 47.15 8.21
CA ALA A 612 -0.08 47.27 6.88
C ALA A 612 -0.44 46.09 5.96
N GLN A 613 -0.51 44.87 6.49
CA GLN A 613 -0.91 43.69 5.73
C GLN A 613 -2.41 43.78 5.38
N LYS A 614 -3.25 44.15 6.34
CA LYS A 614 -4.71 44.33 6.13
C LYS A 614 -5.01 45.39 5.07
N GLN A 615 -4.33 46.54 5.14
CA GLN A 615 -4.46 47.61 4.14
C GLN A 615 -4.08 47.16 2.73
N GLU A 616 -3.00 46.37 2.61
CA GLU A 616 -2.56 45.88 1.30
C GLU A 616 -3.50 44.80 0.74
N VAL A 617 -3.99 43.90 1.60
CA VAL A 617 -5.04 42.92 1.28
C VAL A 617 -6.29 43.62 0.75
N GLU A 618 -6.75 44.68 1.41
CA GLU A 618 -7.89 45.48 0.96
C GLU A 618 -7.59 46.21 -0.37
N ARG A 619 -6.39 46.81 -0.50
CA ARG A 619 -5.96 47.50 -1.73
C ARG A 619 -5.95 46.58 -2.94
N LEU A 620 -5.59 45.31 -2.75
CA LEU A 620 -5.58 44.28 -3.80
C LEU A 620 -6.96 43.66 -4.04
N GLY A 621 -8.00 44.09 -3.32
CA GLY A 621 -9.37 43.58 -3.48
C GLY A 621 -9.54 42.13 -3.03
N CYS A 622 -8.65 41.65 -2.17
CA CYS A 622 -8.72 40.29 -1.63
C CYS A 622 -9.81 40.21 -0.55
N ARG A 623 -10.51 39.07 -0.48
CA ARG A 623 -11.50 38.81 0.56
C ARG A 623 -10.80 38.24 1.80
N LEU A 624 -10.79 39.00 2.90
CA LEU A 624 -10.25 38.54 4.17
C LEU A 624 -11.33 37.85 5.02
N ILE A 625 -11.02 36.68 5.56
CA ILE A 625 -11.84 35.94 6.52
C ILE A 625 -10.97 35.60 7.72
N THR A 626 -11.49 35.88 8.91
CA THR A 626 -10.77 35.60 10.15
C THR A 626 -11.17 34.25 10.72
N PHE A 627 -10.18 33.39 10.93
CA PHE A 627 -10.27 32.16 11.71
C PHE A 627 -9.97 32.48 13.18
N ASP A 628 -11.03 32.83 13.91
CA ASP A 628 -10.97 33.18 15.34
C ASP A 628 -11.22 31.95 16.21
N GLU A 629 -10.34 30.95 16.08
CA GLU A 629 -10.36 29.75 16.92
C GLU A 629 -9.04 29.57 17.67
N PRO A 630 -9.08 29.06 18.92
CA PRO A 630 -7.92 29.02 19.79
C PRO A 630 -6.86 28.00 19.36
N VAL A 631 -7.22 27.05 18.49
CA VAL A 631 -6.35 25.97 18.04
C VAL A 631 -6.05 26.14 16.56
N PHE A 632 -4.75 26.22 16.23
CA PHE A 632 -4.27 26.30 14.86
C PHE A 632 -4.75 25.09 14.04
N ASN A 633 -5.33 25.34 12.87
CA ASN A 633 -5.79 24.27 11.98
C ASN A 633 -5.81 24.73 10.51
N VAL A 634 -4.86 24.26 9.71
CA VAL A 634 -4.76 24.63 8.28
C VAL A 634 -5.91 24.05 7.48
N ALA A 635 -6.25 22.77 7.70
CA ALA A 635 -7.34 22.10 7.01
C ALA A 635 -8.67 22.85 7.18
N ARG A 636 -8.98 23.30 8.40
CA ARG A 636 -10.18 24.07 8.71
C ARG A 636 -10.16 25.45 8.07
N LYS A 637 -9.02 26.15 8.07
CA LYS A 637 -8.88 27.43 7.35
C LYS A 637 -9.15 27.27 5.85
N LEU A 638 -8.59 26.23 5.23
CA LEU A 638 -8.82 25.91 3.82
C LEU A 638 -10.31 25.61 3.56
N ASN A 639 -10.97 24.84 4.42
CA ASN A 639 -12.41 24.58 4.32
C ASN A 639 -13.25 25.87 4.42
N ILE A 640 -12.94 26.78 5.33
CA ILE A 640 -13.62 28.07 5.47
C ILE A 640 -13.47 28.92 4.20
N GLY A 641 -12.24 29.02 3.69
CA GLY A 641 -11.97 29.76 2.46
C GLY A 641 -12.66 29.13 1.25
N ALA A 642 -12.64 27.80 1.13
CA ALA A 642 -13.33 27.05 0.09
C ALA A 642 -14.87 27.22 0.16
N ALA A 643 -15.44 27.30 1.37
CA ALA A 643 -16.87 27.55 1.54
C ALA A 643 -17.28 28.98 1.11
N ALA A 644 -16.35 29.94 1.23
CA ALA A 644 -16.57 31.32 0.80
C ALA A 644 -16.34 31.54 -0.70
N ALA A 645 -15.72 30.58 -1.39
CA ALA A 645 -15.36 30.65 -2.80
C ALA A 645 -16.55 30.58 -3.76
N THR A 646 -16.47 31.38 -4.82
CA THR A 646 -17.50 31.48 -5.88
C THR A 646 -17.04 30.93 -7.22
N GLY A 647 -15.73 30.65 -7.37
CA GLY A 647 -15.12 30.10 -8.56
C GLY A 647 -15.56 28.67 -8.89
N GLU A 648 -15.42 28.31 -10.16
CA GLU A 648 -15.61 26.94 -10.62
C GLU A 648 -14.48 26.03 -10.12
N TYR A 649 -13.27 26.59 -10.01
CA TYR A 649 -12.08 25.91 -9.52
C TYR A 649 -11.62 26.53 -8.21
N LEU A 650 -11.18 25.68 -7.29
CA LEU A 650 -10.46 26.06 -6.09
C LEU A 650 -8.97 25.85 -6.35
N LEU A 651 -8.18 26.87 -6.11
CA LEU A 651 -6.73 26.78 -6.04
C LEU A 651 -6.32 26.99 -4.59
N LEU A 652 -5.89 25.91 -3.95
CA LEU A 652 -5.47 25.86 -2.55
C LEU A 652 -3.97 26.09 -2.54
N MET A 653 -3.51 27.10 -1.79
CA MET A 653 -2.13 27.55 -1.89
C MET A 653 -1.61 28.13 -0.57
N ASN A 654 -0.36 27.83 -0.22
CA ASN A 654 0.31 28.43 0.93
C ASN A 654 0.65 29.92 0.69
N ASP A 655 0.83 30.68 1.77
CA ASP A 655 1.21 32.10 1.71
C ASP A 655 2.69 32.35 1.37
N ASP A 656 3.54 31.32 1.42
CA ASP A 656 4.99 31.37 1.19
C ASP A 656 5.41 30.85 -0.20
N ILE A 657 4.55 31.08 -1.19
CA ILE A 657 4.78 30.79 -2.61
C ILE A 657 5.26 32.05 -3.34
N GLU A 658 6.28 31.90 -4.18
CA GLU A 658 6.75 32.90 -5.13
C GLU A 658 6.49 32.45 -6.58
N ILE A 659 5.88 33.35 -7.35
CA ILE A 659 5.49 33.11 -8.74
C ILE A 659 6.69 33.35 -9.67
N ILE A 660 7.07 32.32 -10.42
CA ILE A 660 8.17 32.40 -11.41
C ILE A 660 7.71 32.02 -12.82
N SER A 661 6.65 31.23 -12.97
CA SER A 661 5.99 30.96 -14.25
C SER A 661 4.75 31.85 -14.42
N PRO A 662 4.71 32.80 -15.38
CA PRO A 662 3.58 33.72 -15.55
C PRO A 662 2.24 33.03 -15.83
N ASP A 663 2.26 31.92 -16.54
CA ASP A 663 1.07 31.24 -17.06
C ASP A 663 0.67 29.99 -16.25
N TRP A 664 1.13 29.92 -15.01
CA TRP A 664 0.97 28.79 -14.09
C TRP A 664 -0.50 28.39 -13.85
N ILE A 665 -1.42 29.35 -13.67
CA ILE A 665 -2.85 29.06 -13.47
C ILE A 665 -3.43 28.39 -14.72
N GLU A 666 -3.09 28.91 -15.89
CA GLU A 666 -3.52 28.29 -17.14
C GLU A 666 -2.98 26.87 -17.25
N ARG A 667 -1.70 26.61 -16.91
CA ARG A 667 -1.11 25.26 -16.96
C ARG A 667 -1.82 24.27 -16.03
N LEU A 668 -2.26 24.71 -14.86
CA LEU A 668 -3.09 23.89 -13.98
C LEU A 668 -4.47 23.61 -14.59
N LEU A 669 -5.11 24.64 -15.16
CA LEU A 669 -6.45 24.54 -15.75
C LEU A 669 -6.53 23.62 -16.98
N GLU A 670 -5.47 23.51 -17.78
CA GLU A 670 -5.46 22.69 -19.01
C GLU A 670 -5.78 21.22 -18.76
N HIS A 671 -5.38 20.67 -17.61
CA HIS A 671 -5.61 19.26 -17.30
C HIS A 671 -7.08 18.95 -17.03
N PHE A 672 -7.87 19.94 -16.61
CA PHE A 672 -9.31 19.76 -16.35
C PHE A 672 -10.16 19.62 -17.62
N GLU A 673 -9.58 19.83 -18.81
CA GLU A 673 -10.22 19.43 -20.08
C GLU A 673 -10.36 17.90 -20.20
N LYS A 674 -9.70 17.15 -19.31
CA LYS A 674 -9.78 15.69 -19.20
C LYS A 674 -10.79 15.34 -18.08
N PRO A 675 -11.91 14.64 -18.38
CA PRO A 675 -12.96 14.36 -17.39
C PRO A 675 -12.52 13.53 -16.19
N HIS A 676 -11.46 12.75 -16.31
CA HIS A 676 -10.96 11.87 -15.25
C HIS A 676 -10.06 12.60 -14.23
N VAL A 677 -9.65 13.84 -14.50
CA VAL A 677 -8.73 14.60 -13.63
C VAL A 677 -9.49 15.23 -12.47
N GLY A 678 -9.09 14.89 -11.25
CA GLY A 678 -9.70 15.41 -10.03
C GLY A 678 -8.90 16.53 -9.35
N VAL A 679 -7.58 16.39 -9.27
CA VAL A 679 -6.66 17.36 -8.66
C VAL A 679 -5.42 17.55 -9.52
N VAL A 680 -4.91 18.77 -9.59
CA VAL A 680 -3.68 19.12 -10.31
C VAL A 680 -2.72 19.85 -9.39
N GLY A 681 -1.47 19.37 -9.27
CA GLY A 681 -0.41 19.99 -8.48
C GLY A 681 0.70 20.58 -9.35
N ALA A 682 1.30 21.67 -8.87
CA ALA A 682 2.42 22.36 -9.53
C ALA A 682 3.77 21.70 -9.22
N LYS A 683 4.81 22.01 -10.00
CA LYS A 683 6.21 21.78 -9.63
C LYS A 683 6.68 22.85 -8.67
N LEU A 684 7.22 22.41 -7.54
CA LEU A 684 7.76 23.32 -6.53
C LEU A 684 9.25 23.11 -6.37
N CYS A 685 9.97 24.22 -6.33
CA CYS A 685 11.39 24.27 -6.02
C CYS A 685 11.63 25.07 -4.74
N TYR A 686 12.70 24.73 -4.03
CA TYR A 686 13.22 25.55 -2.96
C TYR A 686 13.90 26.82 -3.51
N PRO A 687 14.13 27.85 -2.66
CA PRO A 687 14.81 29.08 -3.08
C PRO A 687 16.27 28.90 -3.55
N ASP A 688 16.86 27.71 -3.36
CA ASP A 688 18.19 27.33 -3.82
C ASP A 688 18.18 26.54 -5.15
N ASP A 689 17.05 26.52 -5.86
CA ASP A 689 16.82 25.78 -7.10
C ASP A 689 16.91 24.24 -6.95
N SER A 690 16.85 23.71 -5.73
CA SER A 690 16.61 22.27 -5.54
C SER A 690 15.10 21.95 -5.64
N LEU A 691 14.77 20.77 -6.15
CA LEU A 691 13.40 20.30 -6.31
C LEU A 691 12.80 19.99 -4.95
N GLN A 692 11.59 20.47 -4.70
CA GLN A 692 10.83 20.12 -3.50
C GLN A 692 9.71 19.13 -3.83
N HIS A 693 8.99 19.36 -4.93
CA HIS A 693 7.81 18.59 -5.26
C HIS A 693 7.70 18.30 -6.76
N ALA A 694 7.62 17.01 -7.09
CA ALA A 694 7.27 16.50 -8.40
C ALA A 694 6.25 15.35 -8.31
N GLY A 695 5.27 15.48 -7.39
CA GLY A 695 4.37 14.39 -7.00
C GLY A 695 4.70 13.79 -5.63
N VAL A 696 3.70 13.16 -5.02
CA VAL A 696 3.82 12.38 -3.79
C VAL A 696 3.43 10.94 -4.07
N VAL A 697 4.28 10.03 -3.62
CA VAL A 697 4.06 8.58 -3.67
C VAL A 697 4.09 8.03 -2.26
N HIS A 698 3.56 6.83 -2.08
CA HIS A 698 3.67 6.11 -0.82
C HIS A 698 4.85 5.15 -0.85
N ASN A 699 5.50 4.98 0.30
CA ASN A 699 6.54 4.00 0.52
C ASN A 699 6.23 3.28 1.83
N PHE A 700 5.85 2.01 1.74
CA PHE A 700 5.35 1.23 2.88
C PHE A 700 4.25 1.97 3.66
N GLY A 701 3.28 2.56 2.95
CA GLY A 701 2.15 3.28 3.54
C GLY A 701 2.47 4.72 3.99
N ASN A 702 3.70 5.20 3.84
CA ASN A 702 4.08 6.56 4.23
C ASN A 702 4.30 7.45 3.00
N PRO A 703 3.66 8.62 2.91
CA PRO A 703 3.82 9.52 1.77
C PRO A 703 5.18 10.22 1.79
N ASP A 704 5.81 10.37 0.63
CA ASP A 704 6.96 11.28 0.45
C ASP A 704 7.04 11.84 -0.97
N HIS A 705 7.80 12.92 -1.13
CA HIS A 705 7.94 13.65 -2.38
C HIS A 705 8.92 12.96 -3.32
N VAL A 706 8.51 12.80 -4.57
CA VAL A 706 9.35 12.21 -5.62
C VAL A 706 10.54 13.13 -5.92
N SER A 707 11.74 12.56 -5.87
CA SER A 707 13.00 13.23 -6.25
C SER A 707 13.31 14.54 -5.50
N ARG A 708 12.85 14.68 -4.25
CA ARG A 708 13.21 15.83 -3.41
C ARG A 708 14.72 16.04 -3.39
N ASN A 709 15.16 17.29 -3.39
CA ASN A 709 16.55 17.75 -3.44
C ASN A 709 17.29 17.46 -4.77
N ALA A 710 16.63 16.88 -5.79
CA ALA A 710 17.20 16.84 -7.13
C ALA A 710 17.38 18.25 -7.68
N GLY A 711 18.26 18.43 -8.68
CA GLY A 711 18.38 19.72 -9.35
C GLY A 711 17.07 20.11 -10.07
N ARG A 712 16.73 21.39 -10.10
CA ARG A 712 15.55 21.91 -10.79
C ARG A 712 15.40 21.43 -12.24
N SER A 713 16.50 21.26 -12.97
CA SER A 713 16.53 20.76 -14.37
C SER A 713 16.81 19.27 -14.49
N ALA A 714 16.72 18.50 -13.40
CA ALA A 714 16.91 17.06 -13.45
C ALA A 714 15.79 16.43 -14.29
N ALA A 715 16.13 15.48 -15.17
CA ALA A 715 15.17 14.75 -15.99
C ALA A 715 14.17 13.96 -15.12
N GLY A 716 14.67 13.37 -14.04
CA GLY A 716 13.96 12.36 -13.27
C GLY A 716 14.03 10.99 -13.93
N TYR A 717 13.40 10.01 -13.29
CA TYR A 717 13.29 8.66 -13.82
C TYR A 717 12.34 8.67 -15.02
N PHE A 718 12.85 8.37 -16.23
CA PHE A 718 12.07 8.43 -17.49
C PHE A 718 11.23 9.72 -17.65
N ALA A 719 11.85 10.88 -17.44
CA ALA A 719 11.18 12.19 -17.49
C ALA A 719 10.13 12.43 -16.38
N SER A 720 10.12 11.68 -15.28
CA SER A 720 9.15 11.83 -14.18
C SER A 720 9.08 13.23 -13.54
N ILE A 721 10.14 14.06 -13.68
CA ILE A 721 10.19 15.44 -13.17
C ILE A 721 9.73 16.46 -14.22
N ASN A 722 9.81 16.14 -15.52
CA ASN A 722 9.54 17.10 -16.61
C ASN A 722 8.40 16.70 -17.54
N GLY A 723 7.85 15.49 -17.33
CA GLY A 723 6.61 15.02 -17.93
C GLY A 723 5.43 15.19 -16.98
N VAL A 724 4.24 15.32 -17.56
CA VAL A 724 2.99 15.25 -16.79
C VAL A 724 2.82 13.82 -16.30
N HIS A 725 2.45 13.61 -15.04
CA HIS A 725 2.38 12.28 -14.46
C HIS A 725 1.24 12.15 -13.45
N ASN A 726 0.60 10.97 -13.38
CA ASN A 726 -0.33 10.64 -12.30
C ASN A 726 0.42 10.13 -11.07
N TYR A 727 0.12 10.67 -9.89
CA TYR A 727 0.71 10.21 -8.63
C TYR A 727 -0.37 9.92 -7.60
N SER A 728 0.01 9.33 -6.47
CA SER A 728 -0.95 9.06 -5.39
C SER A 728 -1.44 10.33 -4.73
N ALA A 729 -0.63 11.38 -4.70
CA ALA A 729 -1.01 12.70 -4.21
C ALA A 729 -0.13 13.81 -4.81
N VAL A 730 -0.54 15.05 -4.59
CA VAL A 730 0.27 16.26 -4.77
C VAL A 730 0.17 17.11 -3.50
N THR A 731 1.14 17.98 -3.25
CA THR A 731 1.17 18.76 -2.00
C THR A 731 0.13 19.88 -1.98
N GLY A 732 -0.41 20.17 -0.80
CA GLY A 732 -1.32 21.28 -0.54
C GLY A 732 -0.69 22.67 -0.70
N ALA A 733 0.63 22.75 -0.87
CA ALA A 733 1.31 24.03 -1.05
C ALA A 733 0.85 24.78 -2.33
N VAL A 734 0.57 24.04 -3.42
CA VAL A 734 -0.12 24.54 -4.61
C VAL A 734 -0.87 23.37 -5.28
N MET A 735 -2.18 23.31 -5.09
CA MET A 735 -3.04 22.35 -5.80
C MET A 735 -4.37 22.96 -6.24
N MET A 736 -4.87 22.52 -7.39
CA MET A 736 -6.14 22.95 -7.96
C MET A 736 -7.11 21.77 -8.03
N ALA A 737 -8.39 22.02 -7.77
CA ALA A 737 -9.48 21.05 -7.92
C ALA A 737 -10.76 21.76 -8.39
N ARG A 738 -11.67 21.02 -9.03
CA ARG A 738 -13.04 21.54 -9.25
C ARG A 738 -13.72 21.73 -7.89
N ARG A 739 -14.43 22.84 -7.71
CA ARG A 739 -15.15 23.12 -6.46
C ARG A 739 -16.16 22.03 -6.12
N GLU A 740 -16.83 21.47 -7.12
CA GLU A 740 -17.78 20.37 -6.95
C GLU A 740 -17.11 19.08 -6.43
N ILE A 741 -15.88 18.77 -6.87
CA ILE A 741 -15.13 17.61 -6.42
C ILE A 741 -14.71 17.80 -4.96
N TYR A 742 -14.20 19.00 -4.64
CA TYR A 742 -13.82 19.35 -3.28
C TYR A 742 -15.03 19.19 -2.32
N GLN A 743 -16.21 19.65 -2.73
CA GLN A 743 -17.45 19.48 -1.97
C GLN A 743 -17.89 18.02 -1.87
N ALA A 744 -17.80 17.25 -2.96
CA ALA A 744 -18.21 15.85 -2.99
C ALA A 744 -17.43 14.96 -2.02
N VAL A 745 -16.14 15.27 -1.79
CA VAL A 745 -15.29 14.54 -0.83
C VAL A 745 -15.27 15.14 0.58
N GLY A 746 -16.07 16.18 0.83
CA GLY A 746 -16.15 16.86 2.13
C GLY A 746 -14.95 17.75 2.46
N GLY A 747 -14.19 18.22 1.47
CA GLY A 747 -13.03 19.09 1.64
C GLY A 747 -11.85 18.42 2.37
N TYR A 748 -11.03 19.21 3.08
CA TYR A 748 -9.97 18.66 3.93
C TYR A 748 -10.54 18.06 5.21
N THR A 749 -9.93 16.96 5.66
CA THR A 749 -10.24 16.36 6.96
C THR A 749 -9.68 17.24 8.07
N GLU A 750 -10.54 17.94 8.81
CA GLU A 750 -10.11 18.93 9.83
C GLU A 750 -9.35 18.33 11.03
N PHE A 751 -9.44 17.01 11.24
CA PHE A 751 -8.62 16.32 12.24
C PHE A 751 -7.12 16.36 11.87
N LEU A 752 -6.80 16.42 10.57
CA LEU A 752 -5.46 16.57 10.03
C LEU A 752 -5.12 18.06 9.96
N ALA A 753 -4.91 18.67 11.13
CA ALA A 753 -4.75 20.11 11.29
C ALA A 753 -3.43 20.65 10.69
N GLU A 754 -2.35 19.86 10.72
CA GLU A 754 -1.01 20.29 10.34
C GLU A 754 -0.43 19.46 9.18
N SER A 755 -0.42 18.13 9.30
CA SER A 755 0.21 17.19 8.38
C SER A 755 -0.82 16.26 7.74
N PHE A 756 -0.43 15.58 6.66
CA PHE A 756 -1.22 14.57 5.93
C PHE A 756 -2.54 15.02 5.30
N ASN A 757 -2.98 16.26 5.51
CA ASN A 757 -4.26 16.75 5.04
C ASN A 757 -4.38 16.75 3.51
N ASP A 758 -3.31 17.08 2.79
CA ASP A 758 -3.22 17.10 1.33
C ASP A 758 -3.22 15.70 0.71
N VAL A 759 -2.45 14.78 1.28
CA VAL A 759 -2.43 13.39 0.85
C VAL A 759 -3.74 12.67 1.16
N ASP A 760 -4.39 12.96 2.29
CA ASP A 760 -5.74 12.47 2.63
C ASP A 760 -6.78 12.99 1.64
N PHE A 761 -6.78 14.30 1.35
CA PHE A 761 -7.66 14.88 0.34
C PHE A 761 -7.49 14.21 -1.03
N CYS A 762 -6.24 14.01 -1.48
CA CYS A 762 -5.95 13.30 -2.71
C CYS A 762 -6.49 11.86 -2.70
N GLN A 763 -6.36 11.11 -1.59
CA GLN A 763 -6.91 9.75 -1.50
C GLN A 763 -8.45 9.75 -1.58
N LYS A 764 -9.12 10.71 -0.93
CA LYS A 764 -10.59 10.84 -1.04
C LYS A 764 -11.04 11.13 -2.47
N VAL A 765 -10.29 11.96 -3.22
CA VAL A 765 -10.59 12.20 -4.65
C VAL A 765 -10.35 10.94 -5.49
N ARG A 766 -9.28 10.19 -5.23
CA ARG A 766 -9.01 8.92 -5.91
C ARG A 766 -10.10 7.86 -5.67
N LYS A 767 -10.72 7.85 -4.48
CA LYS A 767 -11.89 7.00 -4.18
C LYS A 767 -13.09 7.26 -5.08
N LEU A 768 -13.19 8.44 -5.70
CA LEU A 768 -14.21 8.75 -6.71
C LEU A 768 -13.85 8.21 -8.12
N GLY A 769 -12.71 7.53 -8.27
CA GLY A 769 -12.21 7.06 -9.56
C GLY A 769 -11.50 8.15 -10.38
N LEU A 770 -11.20 9.30 -9.77
CA LEU A 770 -10.53 10.42 -10.40
C LEU A 770 -9.00 10.35 -10.20
N THR A 771 -8.24 10.94 -11.10
CA THR A 771 -6.77 10.96 -11.05
C THR A 771 -6.24 12.23 -10.39
N ILE A 772 -5.06 12.10 -9.81
CA ILE A 772 -4.26 13.22 -9.30
C ILE A 772 -3.13 13.43 -10.31
N VAL A 773 -2.98 14.66 -10.79
CA VAL A 773 -2.03 15.01 -11.85
C VAL A 773 -0.97 15.93 -11.29
N TYR A 774 0.29 15.57 -11.46
CA TYR A 774 1.41 16.49 -11.35
C TYR A 774 1.68 17.13 -12.71
N THR A 775 1.84 18.45 -12.76
CA THR A 775 2.30 19.13 -13.96
C THR A 775 3.61 19.89 -13.73
N PRO A 776 4.65 19.64 -14.56
CA PRO A 776 5.92 20.35 -14.48
C PRO A 776 5.86 21.74 -15.11
N HIS A 777 4.77 22.05 -15.84
CA HIS A 777 4.64 23.28 -16.61
C HIS A 777 4.18 24.46 -15.74
N ALA A 778 3.58 24.19 -14.57
CA ALA A 778 3.38 25.20 -13.53
C ALA A 778 4.54 25.09 -12.54
N GLU A 779 5.59 25.88 -12.72
CA GLU A 779 6.76 25.89 -11.83
C GLU A 779 6.72 27.11 -10.90
N LEU A 780 6.93 26.90 -9.61
CA LEU A 780 6.84 27.91 -8.56
C LEU A 780 7.94 27.69 -7.52
N ILE A 781 8.31 28.74 -6.78
CA ILE A 781 9.21 28.63 -5.62
C ILE A 781 8.36 28.53 -4.35
N HIS A 782 8.68 27.57 -3.49
CA HIS A 782 8.07 27.42 -2.18
C HIS A 782 9.15 27.57 -1.11
N PHE A 783 8.98 28.56 -0.23
CA PHE A 783 9.96 28.86 0.83
C PHE A 783 9.92 27.85 1.99
N GLU A 784 8.91 26.96 2.01
CA GLU A 784 8.63 25.89 2.97
C GLU A 784 9.37 26.04 4.28
N SER A 785 8.74 26.68 5.25
CA SER A 785 9.06 26.61 6.69
C SER A 785 10.49 26.19 7.06
N GLN A 786 11.54 26.80 6.48
CA GLN A 786 12.95 26.49 6.78
C GLN A 786 13.34 26.82 8.24
N SER A 787 12.37 27.30 9.02
CA SER A 787 12.47 27.63 10.44
C SER A 787 11.62 26.75 11.36
N ARG A 788 10.82 25.79 10.85
CA ARG A 788 10.06 24.85 11.70
C ARG A 788 10.85 23.54 11.78
N ILE A 789 11.06 23.06 12.99
CA ILE A 789 11.50 21.68 13.21
C ILE A 789 10.34 20.81 12.70
N PRO A 790 10.54 19.94 11.69
CA PRO A 790 9.49 19.03 11.22
C PRO A 790 8.99 18.23 12.42
N ARG A 791 7.74 18.48 12.81
CA ARG A 791 7.11 17.78 13.92
C ARG A 791 6.05 16.86 13.35
N LEU A 792 6.36 15.57 13.35
CA LEU A 792 5.38 14.55 13.04
C LEU A 792 4.34 14.51 14.17
N VAL A 793 3.10 14.87 13.86
CA VAL A 793 1.98 14.75 14.80
C VAL A 793 1.52 13.30 14.77
N MET A 794 1.93 12.52 15.77
CA MET A 794 1.66 11.07 15.80
C MET A 794 0.17 10.72 15.66
N ALA A 795 -0.72 11.50 16.28
CA ALA A 795 -2.17 11.27 16.14
C ALA A 795 -2.67 11.42 14.70
N GLU A 796 -2.11 12.36 13.93
CA GLU A 796 -2.45 12.54 12.51
C GLU A 796 -1.89 11.41 11.65
N LEU A 797 -0.67 10.95 11.94
CA LEU A 797 -0.10 9.77 11.30
C LEU A 797 -0.94 8.52 11.58
N ASP A 798 -1.31 8.29 12.85
CA ASP A 798 -2.11 7.14 13.26
C ASP A 798 -3.47 7.16 12.57
N TYR A 799 -4.11 8.34 12.50
CA TYR A 799 -5.32 8.52 11.71
C TYR A 799 -5.08 8.19 10.24
N TYR A 800 -4.08 8.80 9.62
CA TYR A 800 -3.77 8.60 8.20
C TYR A 800 -3.53 7.12 7.88
N GLN A 801 -2.72 6.44 8.68
CA GLN A 801 -2.43 5.02 8.53
C GLN A 801 -3.68 4.17 8.75
N SER A 802 -4.50 4.47 9.76
CA SER A 802 -5.76 3.74 9.99
C SER A 802 -6.73 3.84 8.81
N GLN A 803 -6.74 4.98 8.11
CA GLN A 803 -7.62 5.20 6.97
C GLN A 803 -7.05 4.61 5.67
N TRP A 804 -5.75 4.78 5.42
CA TRP A 804 -5.19 4.61 4.09
C TRP A 804 -4.10 3.54 3.97
N ALA A 805 -3.47 3.08 5.07
CA ALA A 805 -2.29 2.22 4.99
C ALA A 805 -2.53 0.93 4.17
N HIS A 806 -3.71 0.32 4.30
CA HIS A 806 -4.06 -0.88 3.52
C HIS A 806 -4.14 -0.60 2.01
N GLU A 807 -4.53 0.61 1.61
CA GLU A 807 -4.71 1.00 0.21
C GLU A 807 -3.44 1.58 -0.42
N VAL A 808 -2.55 2.11 0.42
CA VAL A 808 -1.33 2.81 0.01
C VAL A 808 -0.05 2.08 0.44
N CYS A 809 -0.15 0.81 0.84
CA CYS A 809 1.00 -0.04 1.16
C CYS A 809 1.89 -0.27 -0.07
N VAL A 810 1.29 -0.28 -1.26
CA VAL A 810 1.99 -0.30 -2.55
C VAL A 810 1.44 0.83 -3.40
N ASP A 811 2.27 1.80 -3.71
CA ASP A 811 1.93 2.92 -4.58
C ASP A 811 1.71 2.42 -6.01
N PRO A 812 0.59 2.74 -6.67
CA PRO A 812 0.32 2.27 -8.02
C PRO A 812 1.20 2.93 -9.08
N PHE A 813 1.68 4.14 -8.85
CA PHE A 813 2.46 4.94 -9.80
C PHE A 813 3.97 4.87 -9.54
N TYR A 814 4.39 4.17 -8.49
CA TYR A 814 5.80 4.01 -8.13
C TYR A 814 6.14 2.56 -7.83
N ASN A 815 7.21 2.04 -8.44
CA ASN A 815 7.66 0.68 -8.17
C ASN A 815 8.61 0.65 -6.97
N GLU A 816 8.06 0.75 -5.75
CA GLU A 816 8.81 0.83 -4.48
C GLU A 816 9.88 -0.26 -4.29
N GLN A 817 9.67 -1.45 -4.88
CA GLN A 817 10.64 -2.55 -4.78
C GLN A 817 11.95 -2.27 -5.52
N CYS A 818 11.89 -1.43 -6.56
CA CYS A 818 12.99 -1.18 -7.49
C CYS A 818 13.41 0.29 -7.54
N LEU A 819 12.51 1.19 -7.15
CA LEU A 819 12.71 2.64 -7.14
C LEU A 819 12.72 3.09 -5.68
N GLU A 820 13.88 3.52 -5.20
CA GLU A 820 14.01 4.17 -3.91
C GLU A 820 13.78 5.69 -4.07
N ILE A 821 13.00 6.28 -3.16
CA ILE A 821 12.89 7.73 -3.00
C ILE A 821 14.14 8.19 -2.22
N ALA A 822 15.02 9.00 -2.82
CA ALA A 822 16.30 9.40 -2.22
C ALA A 822 16.25 10.82 -1.55
N PRO A 823 17.10 11.19 -0.55
CA PRO A 823 17.03 10.79 0.89
C PRO A 823 17.65 11.81 1.93
N PRO A 824 18.08 11.41 3.16
CA PRO A 824 19.47 10.93 3.36
C PRO A 824 19.49 9.53 4.01
N THR A 825 20.17 8.51 3.49
CA THR A 825 21.44 8.49 2.75
C THR A 825 21.54 7.17 1.97
N PHE A 826 21.65 7.24 0.65
CA PHE A 826 22.57 6.51 -0.25
C PHE A 826 22.15 6.77 -1.70
N VAL A 827 23.11 6.69 -2.62
CA VAL A 827 22.93 7.02 -4.04
C VAL A 827 22.08 5.92 -4.71
N PRO A 828 20.93 6.24 -5.31
CA PRO A 828 20.21 5.27 -6.14
C PRO A 828 21.01 4.97 -7.40
N VAL A 829 21.58 3.77 -7.49
CA VAL A 829 22.22 3.26 -8.72
C VAL A 829 21.15 2.76 -9.68
N VAL A 830 20.34 3.66 -10.24
CA VAL A 830 19.71 3.53 -11.58
C VAL A 830 19.28 4.89 -12.15
N ASN A 831 19.14 5.95 -11.34
CA ASN A 831 18.80 7.29 -11.83
C ASN A 831 19.99 8.05 -12.44
N LYS A 832 20.80 7.39 -13.29
CA LYS A 832 21.60 8.17 -14.24
C LYS A 832 20.64 8.67 -15.32
N PRO A 833 20.50 9.99 -15.53
CA PRO A 833 19.81 10.48 -16.71
C PRO A 833 20.46 9.85 -17.95
N VAL A 834 19.64 9.33 -18.85
CA VAL A 834 20.07 9.11 -20.23
C VAL A 834 20.30 10.51 -20.80
N LEU A 835 21.56 10.97 -20.73
CA LEU A 835 22.03 12.16 -21.43
C LEU A 835 21.86 11.99 -22.94
#